data_AF-A0A7C4M2B1-F1
#
_entry.id   AF-A0A7C4M2B1-F1
#
_cell.length_a   1.000
_cell.length_b   1.000
_cell.length_c   1.000
_cell.angle_alpha   90.00
_cell.angle_beta   90.00
_cell.angle_gamma   90.00
#
_symmetry.space_group_name_H-M   'P 1'
#
loop_
_entity.id
_entity.type
_entity.pdbx_description
1 polymer ?
#
loop_
_entity_poly.entity_id
_entity_poly.type
_entity_poly.pdbx_seq_one_letter_code
_entity_poly.pdbx_strand_id
1 'polypeptide(L)'
;MITLSKLETWRAIYGKLHKFRPLLVVALLVLAYVLGFWLRSLPQFSEQRVLTGDDPYVHLRYAEALLKNDSIPPNDTLRYYPQGFNTRYELPLVSWFIAGFAWLTGLQPIDIAILLPAFFASLIVIPTFFIAKTLIGSTTAGIVAAFLSAAAPAFILRSFEGFCDKEAFSTPLMFAGLALALLSFNVVTTAQRHMRSMVTSVALAIASGTLIGLAAIGWRGFLFTYLVLATHILLVTLFGKNGESLSLISIPYLLVLVVSSVLATSFTIRYGGLSFFSSITFLIPLGVAIPLMALKKVKRRYVLVLIVILAAVLLFIERDYVRSLVSWLLGNKGLVRSTVAESQSLFDSPQELWNQVGLPLIFAVFALVPRNLKDPQGRINYLFMLSLFGVSAALAVSEIRLLMFLSITVAIMAGDVLSRLIDHYGSRLFIKWRKGLRLNREATMGLSLSTALTTLAILSIFAIPTYTWYGPLVSHAEVYRNIGMSNHNYWLGALLWLRENTNQDAIIISWWDYGYLIQYYANRTTIVDPGNVYEWRNVEVAKFFMSSAEEESLRILNQSFGLGGKDVYVLISLEEIPKSHAIAKIAGSPMPSFQLTPQGWWGISNFDALLTKFVLGIRPDYATDLTRFEKVYCDSQYIAIYRIKW
;
A
#
# COMPACT_ATOMS: atom_id res chain seq x y z
N MET A 1 -18.94 -28.03 -49.25
CA MET A 1 -17.53 -28.47 -49.19
C MET A 1 -16.65 -27.23 -49.19
N ILE A 2 -15.80 -27.04 -48.16
CA ILE A 2 -14.77 -26.00 -48.20
C ILE A 2 -13.62 -26.61 -49.02
N THR A 3 -13.24 -25.98 -50.12
CA THR A 3 -12.20 -26.48 -51.02
C THR A 3 -10.86 -26.63 -50.28
N LEU A 4 -10.13 -27.71 -50.57
CA LEU A 4 -8.83 -28.05 -49.98
C LEU A 4 -7.82 -26.89 -50.05
N SER A 5 -7.91 -26.02 -51.08
CA SER A 5 -7.06 -24.84 -51.21
C SER A 5 -7.25 -23.81 -50.09
N LYS A 6 -8.48 -23.57 -49.62
CA LYS A 6 -8.74 -22.67 -48.48
C LYS A 6 -8.13 -23.22 -47.19
N LEU A 7 -8.19 -24.53 -46.97
CA LEU A 7 -7.60 -25.19 -45.80
C LEU A 7 -6.08 -25.03 -45.74
N GLU A 8 -5.40 -25.04 -46.88
CA GLU A 8 -3.95 -24.80 -46.96
C GLU A 8 -3.59 -23.33 -46.73
N THR A 9 -4.37 -22.39 -47.26
CA THR A 9 -4.19 -20.95 -46.99
C THR A 9 -4.38 -20.65 -45.49
N TRP A 10 -5.39 -21.23 -44.86
CA TRP A 10 -5.63 -21.10 -43.42
C TRP A 10 -4.53 -21.75 -42.58
N ARG A 11 -3.98 -22.91 -42.98
CA ARG A 11 -2.82 -23.53 -42.32
C ARG A 11 -1.55 -22.67 -42.44
N ALA A 12 -1.32 -22.02 -43.58
CA ALA A 12 -0.17 -21.13 -43.78
C ALA A 12 -0.30 -19.83 -42.95
N ILE A 13 -1.50 -19.24 -42.89
CA ILE A 13 -1.82 -18.09 -42.00
C ILE A 13 -1.69 -18.50 -40.52
N TYR A 14 -2.10 -19.72 -40.16
CA TYR A 14 -2.06 -20.25 -38.79
C TYR A 14 -0.63 -20.59 -38.31
N GLY A 15 0.21 -21.17 -39.17
CA GLY A 15 1.63 -21.38 -38.88
C GLY A 15 2.37 -20.07 -38.62
N LYS A 16 1.93 -18.97 -39.25
CA LYS A 16 2.37 -17.61 -38.93
C LYS A 16 1.82 -17.16 -37.57
N LEU A 17 0.51 -17.32 -37.28
CA LEU A 17 -0.14 -16.92 -36.02
C LEU A 17 0.41 -17.61 -34.75
N HIS A 18 0.81 -18.87 -34.81
CA HIS A 18 1.38 -19.57 -33.65
C HIS A 18 2.76 -19.01 -33.23
N LYS A 19 3.51 -18.42 -34.17
CA LYS A 19 4.73 -17.65 -33.88
C LYS A 19 4.42 -16.34 -33.14
N PHE A 20 3.21 -15.80 -33.28
CA PHE A 20 2.76 -14.56 -32.63
C PHE A 20 2.11 -14.75 -31.26
N ARG A 21 2.02 -15.98 -30.71
CA ARG A 21 1.45 -16.19 -29.36
C ARG A 21 2.13 -15.37 -28.26
N PRO A 22 3.48 -15.30 -28.18
CA PRO A 22 4.14 -14.42 -27.22
C PRO A 22 3.79 -12.94 -27.47
N LEU A 23 3.70 -12.54 -28.73
CA LEU A 23 3.32 -11.17 -29.12
C LEU A 23 1.90 -10.82 -28.65
N LEU A 24 0.96 -11.76 -28.76
CA LEU A 24 -0.41 -11.58 -28.26
C LEU A 24 -0.44 -11.45 -26.74
N VAL A 25 0.32 -12.27 -26.01
CA VAL A 25 0.42 -12.15 -24.54
C VAL A 25 0.98 -10.79 -24.15
N VAL A 26 2.04 -10.33 -24.81
CA VAL A 26 2.62 -9.00 -24.59
C VAL A 26 1.59 -7.91 -24.90
N ALA A 27 0.88 -7.99 -26.03
CA ALA A 27 -0.15 -7.03 -26.39
C ALA A 27 -1.29 -6.97 -25.35
N LEU A 28 -1.71 -8.11 -24.81
CA LEU A 28 -2.73 -8.18 -23.75
C LEU A 28 -2.22 -7.63 -22.41
N LEU A 29 -0.94 -7.82 -22.08
CA LEU A 29 -0.35 -7.21 -20.89
C LEU A 29 -0.20 -5.69 -21.03
N VAL A 30 0.17 -5.21 -22.22
CA VAL A 30 0.16 -3.77 -22.54
C VAL A 30 -1.25 -3.22 -22.42
N LEU A 31 -2.26 -3.93 -22.92
CA LEU A 31 -3.66 -3.52 -22.79
C LEU A 31 -4.11 -3.49 -21.32
N ALA A 32 -3.73 -4.48 -20.51
CA ALA A 32 -4.01 -4.51 -19.07
C ALA A 32 -3.30 -3.36 -18.33
N TYR A 33 -2.05 -3.05 -18.71
CA TYR A 33 -1.30 -1.91 -18.20
C TYR A 33 -1.99 -0.58 -18.55
N VAL A 34 -2.35 -0.39 -19.82
CA VAL A 34 -3.06 0.82 -20.30
C VAL A 34 -4.40 0.97 -19.61
N LEU A 35 -5.15 -0.12 -19.39
CA LEU A 35 -6.37 -0.12 -18.61
C LEU A 35 -6.10 0.33 -17.16
N GLY A 36 -5.09 -0.26 -16.51
CA GLY A 36 -4.72 0.09 -15.13
C GLY A 36 -4.30 1.55 -14.98
N PHE A 37 -3.58 2.08 -15.97
CA PHE A 37 -3.17 3.48 -16.02
C PHE A 37 -4.38 4.38 -16.26
N TRP A 38 -5.22 4.06 -17.25
CA TRP A 38 -6.43 4.81 -17.56
C TRP A 38 -7.38 4.88 -16.36
N LEU A 39 -7.63 3.77 -15.65
CA LEU A 39 -8.47 3.75 -14.45
C LEU A 39 -7.92 4.64 -13.31
N ARG A 40 -6.58 4.76 -13.18
CA ARG A 40 -5.92 5.60 -12.20
C ARG A 40 -5.85 7.08 -12.61
N SER A 41 -5.98 7.36 -13.89
CA SER A 41 -6.00 8.71 -14.49
C SER A 41 -7.41 9.19 -14.88
N LEU A 42 -8.47 8.45 -14.52
CA LEU A 42 -9.84 8.82 -14.89
C LEU A 42 -10.18 10.23 -14.33
N PRO A 43 -10.62 11.18 -15.17
CA PRO A 43 -10.75 12.61 -14.83
C PRO A 43 -11.89 12.97 -13.89
N GLN A 44 -12.62 12.00 -13.32
CA GLN A 44 -13.60 12.27 -12.25
C GLN A 44 -12.94 12.67 -10.91
N PHE A 45 -11.61 12.87 -10.90
CA PHE A 45 -10.84 13.21 -9.72
C PHE A 45 -10.20 14.61 -9.72
N SER A 46 -10.35 15.44 -10.77
CA SER A 46 -10.19 16.91 -10.69
C SER A 46 -10.32 17.63 -12.06
N GLU A 47 -10.89 18.83 -12.05
CA GLU A 47 -10.75 19.82 -13.14
C GLU A 47 -9.34 20.47 -13.16
N GLN A 48 -8.49 20.17 -12.17
CA GLN A 48 -7.11 20.65 -12.02
C GLN A 48 -6.19 19.55 -11.47
N ARG A 49 -5.13 19.17 -12.20
CA ARG A 49 -4.11 18.23 -11.73
C ARG A 49 -3.39 18.77 -10.49
N VAL A 50 -3.74 18.25 -9.31
CA VAL A 50 -3.14 18.61 -8.02
C VAL A 50 -2.63 17.38 -7.28
N LEU A 51 -1.61 17.57 -6.44
CA LEU A 51 -1.14 16.54 -5.53
C LEU A 51 -2.13 16.42 -4.37
N THR A 52 -2.70 15.22 -4.17
CA THR A 52 -3.77 14.97 -3.20
C THR A 52 -3.22 14.34 -1.92
N GLY A 53 -3.78 14.75 -0.78
CA GLY A 53 -3.34 14.32 0.55
C GLY A 53 -2.07 15.03 1.04
N ASP A 54 -1.78 14.86 2.33
CA ASP A 54 -0.67 15.58 3.00
C ASP A 54 0.67 14.86 2.87
N ASP A 55 0.66 13.52 2.94
CA ASP A 55 1.84 12.64 2.87
C ASP A 55 2.77 12.93 1.67
N PRO A 56 2.26 13.13 0.42
CA PRO A 56 3.12 13.34 -0.74
C PRO A 56 4.08 14.53 -0.67
N TYR A 57 3.74 15.58 0.10
CA TYR A 57 4.52 16.81 0.16
C TYR A 57 5.87 16.63 0.86
N VAL A 58 6.00 15.66 1.78
CA VAL A 58 7.33 15.33 2.36
C VAL A 58 8.24 14.71 1.30
N HIS A 59 7.68 13.86 0.44
CA HIS A 59 8.42 13.20 -0.62
C HIS A 59 8.88 14.19 -1.68
N LEU A 60 8.01 15.13 -2.05
CA LEU A 60 8.28 16.20 -2.98
C LEU A 60 9.38 17.14 -2.45
N ARG A 61 9.27 17.60 -1.20
CA ARG A 61 10.28 18.49 -0.59
C ARG A 61 11.67 17.86 -0.57
N TYR A 62 11.77 16.56 -0.23
CA TYR A 62 13.04 15.86 -0.27
C TYR A 62 13.55 15.61 -1.69
N ALA A 63 12.66 15.40 -2.68
CA ALA A 63 13.06 15.29 -4.07
C ALA A 63 13.63 16.62 -4.61
N GLU A 64 13.00 17.74 -4.26
CA GLU A 64 13.50 19.08 -4.61
C GLU A 64 14.83 19.39 -3.91
N ALA A 65 14.99 18.99 -2.64
CA ALA A 65 16.25 19.11 -1.94
C ALA A 65 17.38 18.33 -2.62
N LEU A 66 17.10 17.11 -3.10
CA LEU A 66 18.06 16.30 -3.88
C LEU A 66 18.45 16.99 -5.19
N LEU A 67 17.49 17.55 -5.92
CA LEU A 67 17.75 18.23 -7.20
C LEU A 67 18.50 19.54 -7.05
N LYS A 68 18.28 20.25 -5.93
CA LYS A 68 18.88 21.57 -5.68
C LYS A 68 20.24 21.50 -5.00
N ASN A 69 20.41 20.57 -4.06
CA ASN A 69 21.57 20.52 -3.14
C ASN A 69 22.37 19.21 -3.25
N ASP A 70 22.06 18.35 -4.22
CA ASP A 70 22.62 17.00 -4.40
C ASP A 70 22.50 16.07 -3.17
N SER A 71 21.74 16.49 -2.15
CA SER A 71 21.62 15.78 -0.88
C SER A 71 20.39 16.23 -0.08
N ILE A 72 19.85 15.30 0.73
CA ILE A 72 18.82 15.61 1.74
C ILE A 72 19.56 16.03 3.02
N PRO A 73 19.16 17.14 3.68
CA PRO A 73 19.79 17.55 4.94
C PRO A 73 19.69 16.43 5.98
N PRO A 74 20.76 16.11 6.73
CA PRO A 74 20.76 14.99 7.67
C PRO A 74 19.80 15.20 8.85
N ASN A 75 19.56 16.46 9.23
CA ASN A 75 18.54 16.85 10.18
C ASN A 75 17.63 17.88 9.53
N ASP A 76 16.35 17.56 9.44
CA ASP A 76 15.32 18.42 8.90
C ASP A 76 14.70 19.25 10.03
N THR A 77 15.10 20.51 10.09
CA THR A 77 14.73 21.44 11.15
C THR A 77 13.30 21.96 11.05
N LEU A 78 12.61 21.75 9.92
CA LEU A 78 11.22 22.14 9.75
C LEU A 78 10.25 21.17 10.44
N ARG A 79 10.73 19.99 10.83
CA ARG A 79 9.94 18.93 11.48
C ARG A 79 10.25 18.84 12.97
N TYR A 80 9.24 18.63 13.80
CA TYR A 80 9.38 18.30 15.23
C TYR A 80 10.26 19.26 16.02
N TYR A 81 9.91 20.55 16.04
CA TYR A 81 10.55 21.52 16.92
C TYR A 81 10.59 21.04 18.39
N PRO A 82 11.67 21.31 19.16
CA PRO A 82 12.93 21.94 18.74
C PRO A 82 13.98 21.00 18.13
N GLN A 83 13.76 19.69 18.15
CA GLN A 83 14.81 18.70 17.87
C GLN A 83 15.15 18.55 16.39
N GLY A 84 14.19 18.76 15.49
CA GLY A 84 14.34 18.38 14.09
C GLY A 84 14.01 16.90 13.85
N PHE A 85 14.07 16.49 12.59
CA PHE A 85 13.93 15.10 12.18
C PHE A 85 15.19 14.58 11.49
N ASN A 86 15.76 13.49 12.00
CA ASN A 86 16.86 12.81 11.33
C ASN A 86 16.35 12.07 10.09
N THR A 87 16.70 12.60 8.91
CA THR A 87 16.17 12.14 7.61
C THR A 87 16.62 10.74 7.23
N ARG A 88 17.65 10.18 7.89
CA ARG A 88 18.05 8.77 7.71
C ARG A 88 17.01 7.77 8.23
N TYR A 89 16.08 8.20 9.08
CA TYR A 89 14.93 7.40 9.49
C TYR A 89 13.80 7.41 8.45
N GLU A 90 13.87 8.26 7.42
CA GLU A 90 12.93 8.22 6.32
C GLU A 90 13.25 7.10 5.34
N LEU A 91 12.25 6.75 4.52
CA LEU A 91 12.37 5.81 3.42
C LEU A 91 12.51 6.60 2.10
N PRO A 92 13.68 6.56 1.44
CA PRO A 92 14.01 7.52 0.38
C PRO A 92 13.45 7.19 -1.00
N LEU A 93 12.92 5.98 -1.24
CA LEU A 93 12.60 5.49 -2.60
C LEU A 93 11.70 6.43 -3.39
N VAL A 94 10.62 6.93 -2.78
CA VAL A 94 9.63 7.79 -3.46
C VAL A 94 10.29 9.09 -3.90
N SER A 95 11.05 9.73 -3.00
CA SER A 95 11.79 10.97 -3.32
C SER A 95 12.86 10.74 -4.39
N TRP A 96 13.54 9.58 -4.39
CA TRP A 96 14.47 9.21 -5.46
C TRP A 96 13.80 9.01 -6.80
N PHE A 97 12.60 8.43 -6.82
CA PHE A 97 11.83 8.30 -8.05
C PHE A 97 11.36 9.66 -8.56
N ILE A 98 10.82 10.53 -7.71
CA ILE A 98 10.43 11.89 -8.13
C ILE A 98 11.65 12.65 -8.69
N ALA A 99 12.75 12.70 -7.93
CA ALA A 99 13.97 13.40 -8.34
C ALA A 99 14.58 12.80 -9.62
N GLY A 100 14.70 11.47 -9.69
CA GLY A 100 15.28 10.78 -10.83
C GLY A 100 14.48 10.99 -12.13
N PHE A 101 13.15 10.93 -12.06
CA PHE A 101 12.32 11.19 -13.24
C PHE A 101 12.29 12.68 -13.62
N ALA A 102 12.29 13.59 -12.66
CA ALA A 102 12.42 15.02 -12.93
C ALA A 102 13.76 15.33 -13.62
N TRP A 103 14.87 14.75 -13.13
CA TRP A 103 16.19 14.87 -13.75
C TRP A 103 16.23 14.27 -15.17
N LEU A 104 15.64 13.10 -15.38
CA LEU A 104 15.62 12.43 -16.69
C LEU A 104 14.76 13.17 -17.73
N THR A 105 13.65 13.77 -17.32
CA THR A 105 12.65 14.36 -18.24
C THR A 105 12.75 15.87 -18.38
N GLY A 106 13.38 16.55 -17.41
CA GLY A 106 13.37 18.02 -17.31
C GLY A 106 12.04 18.61 -16.85
N LEU A 107 11.05 17.79 -16.47
CA LEU A 107 9.76 18.25 -15.95
C LEU A 107 9.87 18.69 -14.48
N GLN A 108 8.91 19.51 -14.03
CA GLN A 108 8.88 19.93 -12.64
C GLN A 108 8.63 18.73 -11.71
N PRO A 109 9.27 18.67 -10.52
CA PRO A 109 9.09 17.58 -9.57
C PRO A 109 7.63 17.33 -9.17
N ILE A 110 6.82 18.39 -9.09
CA ILE A 110 5.39 18.27 -8.75
C ILE A 110 4.57 17.60 -9.86
N ASP A 111 4.85 17.89 -11.14
CA ASP A 111 4.18 17.25 -12.28
C ASP A 111 4.51 15.76 -12.33
N ILE A 112 5.78 15.43 -12.05
CA ILE A 112 6.22 14.05 -11.88
C ILE A 112 5.46 13.41 -10.73
N ALA A 113 5.47 14.00 -9.53
CA ALA A 113 4.79 13.44 -8.36
C ALA A 113 3.30 13.16 -8.62
N ILE A 114 2.59 14.01 -9.38
CA ILE A 114 1.18 13.80 -9.73
C ILE A 114 1.00 12.54 -10.60
N LEU A 115 1.79 12.36 -11.64
CA LEU A 115 1.60 11.29 -12.65
C LEU A 115 2.26 9.95 -12.27
N LEU A 116 3.36 10.00 -11.52
CA LEU A 116 4.22 8.86 -11.25
C LEU A 116 3.52 7.67 -10.57
N PRO A 117 2.58 7.88 -9.61
CA PRO A 117 1.88 6.78 -8.94
C PRO A 117 1.05 5.94 -9.90
N ALA A 118 0.31 6.60 -10.81
CA ALA A 118 -0.51 5.92 -11.81
C ALA A 118 0.35 5.08 -12.76
N PHE A 119 1.50 5.63 -13.19
CA PHE A 119 2.46 4.94 -14.05
C PHE A 119 3.07 3.70 -13.39
N PHE A 120 3.59 3.85 -12.17
CA PHE A 120 4.30 2.77 -11.46
C PHE A 120 3.35 1.68 -10.95
N ALA A 121 2.22 2.05 -10.35
CA ALA A 121 1.29 1.08 -9.80
C ALA A 121 0.68 0.17 -10.87
N SER A 122 0.47 0.69 -12.08
CA SER A 122 -0.03 -0.09 -13.22
C SER A 122 0.92 -1.22 -13.63
N LEU A 123 2.20 -1.17 -13.25
CA LEU A 123 3.15 -2.27 -13.48
C LEU A 123 2.79 -3.55 -12.71
N ILE A 124 1.87 -3.48 -11.73
CA ILE A 124 1.40 -4.65 -10.97
C ILE A 124 0.85 -5.78 -11.85
N VAL A 125 0.37 -5.47 -13.06
CA VAL A 125 -0.16 -6.44 -14.01
C VAL A 125 0.89 -7.48 -14.46
N ILE A 126 2.17 -7.11 -14.44
CA ILE A 126 3.28 -7.97 -14.85
C ILE A 126 3.54 -9.06 -13.81
N PRO A 127 3.83 -8.74 -12.53
CA PRO A 127 4.07 -9.78 -11.54
C PRO A 127 2.83 -10.62 -11.24
N THR A 128 1.62 -10.06 -11.28
CA THR A 128 0.38 -10.85 -11.07
C THR A 128 0.17 -11.86 -12.19
N PHE A 129 0.46 -11.49 -13.45
CA PHE A 129 0.50 -12.43 -14.58
C PHE A 129 1.45 -13.60 -14.30
N PHE A 130 2.69 -13.30 -13.91
CA PHE A 130 3.70 -14.33 -13.69
C PHE A 130 3.38 -15.22 -12.49
N ILE A 131 2.86 -14.66 -11.39
CA ILE A 131 2.43 -15.45 -10.24
C ILE A 131 1.31 -16.40 -10.65
N ALA A 132 0.20 -15.89 -11.22
CA ALA A 132 -0.93 -16.72 -11.63
C ALA A 132 -0.51 -17.79 -12.66
N LYS A 133 0.24 -17.40 -13.69
CA LYS A 133 0.75 -18.35 -14.70
C LYS A 133 1.59 -19.46 -14.08
N THR A 134 2.45 -19.12 -13.12
CA THR A 134 3.35 -20.08 -12.46
C THR A 134 2.61 -21.00 -11.51
N LEU A 135 1.66 -20.46 -10.75
CA LEU A 135 0.84 -21.24 -9.82
C LEU A 135 -0.04 -22.26 -10.54
N ILE A 136 -0.66 -21.84 -11.64
CA ILE A 136 -1.77 -22.55 -12.29
C ILE A 136 -1.28 -23.35 -13.52
N GLY A 137 -0.16 -22.93 -14.13
CA GLY A 137 0.34 -23.49 -15.39
C GLY A 137 -0.41 -23.01 -16.63
N SER A 138 -1.26 -22.00 -16.49
CA SER A 138 -2.09 -21.46 -17.58
C SER A 138 -1.74 -20.01 -17.91
N THR A 139 -1.47 -19.73 -19.18
CA THR A 139 -1.24 -18.36 -19.67
C THR A 139 -2.54 -17.54 -19.61
N THR A 140 -3.68 -18.18 -19.84
CA THR A 140 -5.01 -17.58 -19.68
C THR A 140 -5.22 -17.08 -18.25
N ALA A 141 -4.87 -17.89 -17.25
CA ALA A 141 -5.00 -17.48 -15.86
C ALA A 141 -4.13 -16.27 -15.52
N GLY A 142 -2.91 -16.23 -16.06
CA GLY A 142 -2.04 -15.06 -15.98
C GLY A 142 -2.69 -13.80 -16.56
N ILE A 143 -3.25 -13.90 -17.77
CA ILE A 143 -3.90 -12.75 -18.44
C ILE A 143 -5.10 -12.26 -17.63
N VAL A 144 -5.97 -13.17 -17.18
CA VAL A 144 -7.14 -12.80 -16.37
C VAL A 144 -6.71 -12.13 -15.06
N ALA A 145 -5.71 -12.68 -14.36
CA ALA A 145 -5.17 -12.07 -13.15
C ALA A 145 -4.58 -10.68 -13.39
N ALA A 146 -3.86 -10.48 -14.50
CA ALA A 146 -3.31 -9.19 -14.89
C ALA A 146 -4.42 -8.13 -15.05
N PHE A 147 -5.47 -8.47 -15.80
CA PHE A 147 -6.60 -7.58 -16.02
C PHE A 147 -7.40 -7.28 -14.74
N LEU A 148 -7.67 -8.29 -13.91
CA LEU A 148 -8.36 -8.10 -12.63
C LEU A 148 -7.53 -7.26 -11.65
N SER A 149 -6.20 -7.45 -11.61
CA SER A 149 -5.32 -6.64 -10.76
C SER A 149 -5.13 -5.21 -11.26
N ALA A 150 -5.21 -4.98 -12.58
CA ALA A 150 -5.24 -3.64 -13.16
C ALA A 150 -6.42 -2.82 -12.62
N ALA A 151 -7.57 -3.47 -12.48
CA ALA A 151 -8.84 -2.89 -12.02
C ALA A 151 -9.11 -3.06 -10.51
N ALA A 152 -8.12 -3.49 -9.71
CA ALA A 152 -8.28 -3.77 -8.29
C ALA A 152 -8.60 -2.49 -7.47
N PRO A 153 -9.82 -2.31 -6.95
CA PRO A 153 -10.26 -1.02 -6.38
C PRO A 153 -9.46 -0.59 -5.15
N ALA A 154 -9.24 -1.50 -4.19
CA ALA A 154 -8.44 -1.24 -2.99
C ALA A 154 -7.04 -0.70 -3.31
N PHE A 155 -6.43 -1.16 -4.41
CA PHE A 155 -5.11 -0.70 -4.81
C PHE A 155 -5.16 0.63 -5.59
N ILE A 156 -6.19 0.84 -6.42
CA ILE A 156 -6.39 2.10 -7.14
C ILE A 156 -6.58 3.26 -6.15
N LEU A 157 -7.34 3.06 -5.06
CA LEU A 157 -7.53 4.04 -3.98
C LEU A 157 -6.22 4.54 -3.36
N ARG A 158 -5.11 3.82 -3.53
CA ARG A 158 -3.77 4.14 -2.99
C ARG A 158 -2.73 4.38 -4.07
N SER A 159 -3.16 4.53 -5.32
CA SER A 159 -2.24 4.65 -6.46
C SER A 159 -2.80 5.43 -7.65
N PHE A 160 -3.86 6.20 -7.43
CA PHE A 160 -4.41 7.08 -8.46
C PHE A 160 -3.52 8.30 -8.68
N GLU A 161 -3.70 8.96 -9.82
CA GLU A 161 -2.99 10.20 -10.18
C GLU A 161 -3.21 11.28 -9.11
N GLY A 162 -2.14 11.86 -8.60
CA GLY A 162 -2.15 12.83 -7.49
C GLY A 162 -1.84 12.23 -6.11
N PHE A 163 -2.07 10.93 -5.89
CA PHE A 163 -1.77 10.28 -4.60
C PHE A 163 -0.35 9.68 -4.58
N CYS A 164 0.66 10.53 -4.44
CA CYS A 164 2.06 10.13 -4.51
C CYS A 164 2.62 9.61 -3.18
N ASP A 165 2.18 8.42 -2.79
CA ASP A 165 2.63 7.75 -1.58
C ASP A 165 3.32 6.40 -1.86
N LYS A 166 3.98 5.88 -0.83
CA LYS A 166 4.83 4.67 -0.77
C LYS A 166 4.21 3.44 -1.46
N GLU A 167 2.91 3.21 -1.32
CA GLU A 167 2.27 1.96 -1.77
C GLU A 167 2.22 1.78 -3.28
N ALA A 168 2.08 2.87 -4.04
CA ALA A 168 2.05 2.84 -5.50
C ALA A 168 3.36 2.26 -6.08
N PHE A 169 4.48 2.44 -5.36
CA PHE A 169 5.82 2.06 -5.77
C PHE A 169 6.26 0.72 -5.19
N SER A 170 6.11 0.54 -3.87
CA SER A 170 6.59 -0.65 -3.20
C SER A 170 5.74 -1.89 -3.52
N THR A 171 4.44 -1.75 -3.77
CA THR A 171 3.56 -2.91 -4.01
C THR A 171 3.91 -3.67 -5.30
N PRO A 172 4.09 -3.03 -6.48
CA PRO A 172 4.55 -3.73 -7.67
C PRO A 172 5.91 -4.42 -7.50
N LEU A 173 6.85 -3.77 -6.81
CA LEU A 173 8.17 -4.35 -6.51
C LEU A 173 8.08 -5.59 -5.61
N MET A 174 7.23 -5.53 -4.57
CA MET A 174 6.97 -6.66 -3.66
C MET A 174 6.40 -7.87 -4.41
N PHE A 175 5.37 -7.66 -5.24
CA PHE A 175 4.79 -8.74 -6.02
C PHE A 175 5.74 -9.27 -7.10
N ALA A 176 6.57 -8.43 -7.71
CA ALA A 176 7.63 -8.87 -8.61
C ALA A 176 8.69 -9.72 -7.88
N GLY A 177 9.09 -9.30 -6.69
CA GLY A 177 9.93 -10.10 -5.80
C GLY A 177 9.33 -11.46 -5.49
N LEU A 178 8.04 -11.51 -5.13
CA LEU A 178 7.32 -12.77 -4.87
C LEU A 178 7.21 -13.66 -6.11
N ALA A 179 6.97 -13.07 -7.30
CA ALA A 179 6.93 -13.81 -8.57
C ALA A 179 8.27 -14.50 -8.86
N LEU A 180 9.38 -13.78 -8.69
CA LEU A 180 10.72 -14.30 -8.89
C LEU A 180 11.11 -15.36 -7.83
N ALA A 181 10.69 -15.17 -6.57
CA ALA A 181 10.89 -16.17 -5.52
C ALA A 181 10.16 -17.48 -5.86
N LEU A 182 8.88 -17.39 -6.24
CA LEU A 182 8.09 -18.56 -6.64
C LEU A 182 8.72 -19.28 -7.85
N LEU A 183 9.15 -18.55 -8.87
CA LEU A 183 9.87 -19.12 -10.01
C LEU A 183 11.17 -19.82 -9.57
N SER A 184 11.94 -19.19 -8.68
CA SER A 184 13.17 -19.76 -8.14
C SER A 184 12.91 -21.09 -7.41
N PHE A 185 11.86 -21.16 -6.60
CA PHE A 185 11.48 -22.36 -5.86
C PHE A 185 11.06 -23.48 -6.82
N ASN A 186 10.30 -23.16 -7.87
CA ASN A 186 9.87 -24.14 -8.85
C ASN A 186 11.01 -24.68 -9.70
N VAL A 187 11.99 -23.83 -10.05
CA VAL A 187 13.17 -24.24 -10.81
C VAL A 187 14.03 -25.23 -10.00
N VAL A 188 14.26 -24.95 -8.70
CA VAL A 188 15.12 -25.80 -7.87
C VAL A 188 14.49 -27.16 -7.56
N THR A 189 13.17 -27.24 -7.45
CA THR A 189 12.45 -28.49 -7.16
C THR A 189 12.22 -29.36 -8.39
N THR A 190 12.06 -28.77 -9.58
CA THR A 190 11.72 -29.50 -10.82
C THR A 190 12.95 -30.09 -11.50
N ALA A 191 14.06 -29.35 -11.58
CA ALA A 191 15.18 -29.67 -12.44
C ALA A 191 16.30 -30.49 -11.75
N GLN A 192 15.91 -31.51 -10.98
CA GLN A 192 16.74 -32.35 -10.11
C GLN A 192 18.27 -32.18 -10.28
N ARG A 193 18.90 -31.51 -9.31
CA ARG A 193 20.37 -31.42 -9.09
C ARG A 193 21.24 -31.09 -10.33
N HIS A 194 20.69 -30.47 -11.37
CA HIS A 194 21.51 -29.92 -12.43
C HIS A 194 22.14 -28.59 -12.00
N MET A 195 23.45 -28.44 -12.23
CA MET A 195 24.17 -27.19 -11.89
C MET A 195 23.51 -25.96 -12.52
N ARG A 196 23.04 -26.07 -13.77
CA ARG A 196 22.38 -24.97 -14.49
C ARG A 196 21.09 -24.50 -13.82
N SER A 197 20.25 -25.42 -13.33
CA SER A 197 18.99 -25.04 -12.66
C SER A 197 19.24 -24.41 -11.30
N MET A 198 20.26 -24.88 -10.57
CA MET A 198 20.69 -24.24 -9.32
C MET A 198 21.16 -22.81 -9.56
N VAL A 199 21.99 -22.56 -10.58
CA VAL A 199 22.45 -21.20 -10.94
C VAL A 199 21.28 -20.31 -11.31
N THR A 200 20.33 -20.79 -12.12
CA THR A 200 19.13 -20.03 -12.46
C THR A 200 18.28 -19.70 -11.23
N SER A 201 18.09 -20.66 -10.31
CA SER A 201 17.34 -20.44 -9.06
C SER A 201 18.03 -19.40 -8.18
N VAL A 202 19.35 -19.46 -8.02
CA VAL A 202 20.14 -18.46 -7.29
C VAL A 202 20.02 -17.07 -7.92
N ALA A 203 20.15 -16.95 -9.24
CA ALA A 203 20.00 -15.67 -9.94
C ALA A 203 18.60 -15.07 -9.73
N LEU A 204 17.55 -15.89 -9.84
CA LEU A 204 16.17 -15.47 -9.58
C LEU A 204 15.95 -15.07 -8.12
N ALA A 205 16.59 -15.75 -7.17
CA ALA A 205 16.50 -15.45 -5.74
C ALA A 205 17.20 -14.13 -5.39
N ILE A 206 18.37 -13.86 -5.98
CA ILE A 206 19.08 -12.58 -5.80
C ILE A 206 18.25 -11.44 -6.41
N ALA A 207 17.71 -11.62 -7.61
CA ALA A 207 16.82 -10.64 -8.23
C ALA A 207 15.56 -10.39 -7.39
N SER A 208 14.95 -11.45 -6.85
CA SER A 208 13.82 -11.37 -5.93
C SER A 208 14.15 -10.58 -4.66
N GLY A 209 15.24 -10.93 -3.97
CA GLY A 209 15.72 -10.23 -2.78
C GLY A 209 16.06 -8.76 -3.07
N THR A 210 16.58 -8.46 -4.26
CA THR A 210 16.86 -7.09 -4.69
C THR A 210 15.58 -6.27 -4.82
N LEU A 211 14.55 -6.78 -5.50
CA LEU A 211 13.26 -6.09 -5.64
C LEU A 211 12.54 -5.91 -4.29
N ILE A 212 12.60 -6.90 -3.42
CA ILE A 212 12.04 -6.79 -2.06
C ILE A 212 12.82 -5.79 -1.21
N GLY A 213 14.16 -5.76 -1.33
CA GLY A 213 15.02 -4.77 -0.68
C GLY A 213 14.74 -3.35 -1.17
N LEU A 214 14.55 -3.17 -2.48
CA LEU A 214 14.11 -1.89 -3.05
C LEU A 214 12.72 -1.48 -2.53
N ALA A 215 11.79 -2.43 -2.41
CA ALA A 215 10.49 -2.13 -1.81
C ALA A 215 10.62 -1.73 -0.32
N ALA A 216 11.56 -2.33 0.41
CA ALA A 216 11.82 -2.04 1.82
C ALA A 216 12.33 -0.60 2.03
N ILE A 217 13.21 -0.09 1.14
CA ILE A 217 13.65 1.31 1.22
C ILE A 217 12.56 2.32 0.82
N GLY A 218 11.41 1.85 0.32
CA GLY A 218 10.23 2.68 0.07
C GLY A 218 9.13 2.54 1.12
N TRP A 219 8.90 1.32 1.63
CA TRP A 219 7.80 1.07 2.55
C TRP A 219 8.07 -0.10 3.51
N ARG A 220 7.78 0.11 4.81
CA ARG A 220 7.78 -0.96 5.82
C ARG A 220 6.81 -2.10 5.49
N GLY A 221 5.84 -1.89 4.60
CA GLY A 221 4.93 -2.94 4.13
C GLY A 221 5.64 -4.11 3.41
N PHE A 222 6.93 -3.98 3.04
CA PHE A 222 7.71 -5.11 2.49
C PHE A 222 7.68 -6.36 3.37
N LEU A 223 7.44 -6.22 4.69
CA LEU A 223 7.27 -7.32 5.64
C LEU A 223 6.14 -8.28 5.25
N PHE A 224 5.15 -7.83 4.47
CA PHE A 224 4.18 -8.70 3.84
C PHE A 224 4.86 -9.84 3.06
N THR A 225 5.91 -9.53 2.28
CA THR A 225 6.64 -10.55 1.51
C THR A 225 7.33 -11.57 2.42
N TYR A 226 7.90 -11.12 3.55
CA TYR A 226 8.51 -12.01 4.54
C TYR A 226 7.47 -12.93 5.16
N LEU A 227 6.30 -12.40 5.51
CA LEU A 227 5.19 -13.18 6.07
C LEU A 227 4.67 -14.22 5.05
N VAL A 228 4.48 -13.84 3.78
CA VAL A 228 4.04 -14.75 2.72
C VAL A 228 5.06 -15.87 2.53
N LEU A 229 6.35 -15.53 2.37
CA LEU A 229 7.40 -16.52 2.16
C LEU A 229 7.60 -17.43 3.37
N ALA A 230 7.65 -16.88 4.60
CA ALA A 230 7.78 -17.68 5.81
C ALA A 230 6.57 -18.62 5.99
N THR A 231 5.35 -18.12 5.78
CA THR A 231 4.14 -18.95 5.82
C THR A 231 4.18 -20.04 4.74
N HIS A 232 4.63 -19.71 3.53
CA HIS A 232 4.82 -20.69 2.46
C HIS A 232 5.80 -21.80 2.87
N ILE A 233 6.99 -21.45 3.38
CA ILE A 233 7.99 -22.42 3.82
C ILE A 233 7.45 -23.30 4.96
N LEU A 234 6.74 -22.71 5.92
CA LEU A 234 6.09 -23.45 6.99
C LEU A 234 5.09 -24.47 6.41
N LEU A 235 4.18 -24.02 5.53
CA LEU A 235 3.18 -24.89 4.89
C LEU A 235 3.84 -25.98 4.03
N VAL A 236 4.90 -25.68 3.28
CA VAL A 236 5.66 -26.67 2.51
C VAL A 236 6.34 -27.69 3.43
N THR A 237 6.86 -27.25 4.57
CA THR A 237 7.49 -28.14 5.54
C THR A 237 6.46 -29.12 6.12
N LEU A 238 5.28 -28.61 6.50
CA LEU A 238 4.18 -29.39 7.07
C LEU A 238 3.54 -30.33 6.04
N PHE A 239 3.20 -29.81 4.86
CA PHE A 239 2.30 -30.46 3.91
C PHE A 239 2.96 -30.86 2.60
N GLY A 240 4.17 -30.42 2.25
CA GLY A 240 4.81 -30.76 0.97
C GLY A 240 5.04 -32.27 0.79
N LYS A 241 5.45 -32.73 -0.39
CA LYS A 241 5.90 -34.12 -0.60
C LYS A 241 7.40 -34.15 -0.90
N ASN A 242 8.07 -35.25 -0.59
CA ASN A 242 9.51 -35.48 -0.87
C ASN A 242 10.45 -34.50 -0.16
N GLY A 243 10.74 -34.77 1.12
CA GLY A 243 11.54 -33.88 1.99
C GLY A 243 12.90 -33.44 1.41
N GLU A 244 13.60 -34.32 0.69
CA GLU A 244 14.87 -33.98 0.06
C GLU A 244 14.76 -32.86 -0.98
N SER A 245 13.77 -32.93 -1.89
CA SER A 245 13.56 -31.90 -2.92
C SER A 245 13.11 -30.58 -2.29
N LEU A 246 12.23 -30.64 -1.28
CA LEU A 246 11.76 -29.46 -0.55
C LEU A 246 12.90 -28.76 0.18
N SER A 247 13.84 -29.52 0.76
CA SER A 247 14.98 -28.94 1.47
C SER A 247 15.83 -28.02 0.59
N LEU A 248 15.82 -28.20 -0.74
CA LEU A 248 16.54 -27.34 -1.67
C LEU A 248 15.96 -25.93 -1.76
N ILE A 249 14.67 -25.73 -1.46
CA ILE A 249 14.02 -24.42 -1.42
C ILE A 249 14.66 -23.50 -0.36
N SER A 250 15.28 -24.08 0.68
CA SER A 250 15.92 -23.31 1.75
C SER A 250 17.02 -22.37 1.23
N ILE A 251 17.76 -22.77 0.19
CA ILE A 251 18.85 -21.97 -0.38
C ILE A 251 18.33 -20.67 -1.02
N PRO A 252 17.45 -20.70 -2.05
CA PRO A 252 16.90 -19.49 -2.62
C PRO A 252 16.07 -18.69 -1.60
N TYR A 253 15.37 -19.33 -0.66
CA TYR A 253 14.63 -18.62 0.39
C TYR A 253 15.55 -17.77 1.28
N LEU A 254 16.66 -18.36 1.77
CA LEU A 254 17.64 -17.63 2.59
C LEU A 254 18.34 -16.53 1.80
N LEU A 255 18.63 -16.76 0.51
CA LEU A 255 19.19 -15.73 -0.36
C LEU A 255 18.26 -14.54 -0.52
N VAL A 256 16.96 -14.77 -0.77
CA VAL A 256 15.97 -13.69 -0.83
C VAL A 256 16.00 -12.88 0.46
N LEU A 257 15.91 -13.56 1.62
CA LEU A 257 15.87 -12.94 2.94
C LEU A 257 17.12 -12.11 3.24
N VAL A 258 18.32 -12.64 2.97
CA VAL A 258 19.58 -11.96 3.25
C VAL A 258 19.77 -10.77 2.30
N VAL A 259 19.58 -10.96 0.99
CA VAL A 259 19.78 -9.89 0.01
C VAL A 259 18.82 -8.71 0.26
N SER A 260 17.54 -8.98 0.53
CA SER A 260 16.59 -7.91 0.83
C SER A 260 16.93 -7.18 2.13
N SER A 261 17.36 -7.91 3.18
CA SER A 261 17.71 -7.32 4.47
C SER A 261 18.97 -6.46 4.40
N VAL A 262 19.99 -6.91 3.68
CA VAL A 262 21.23 -6.13 3.46
C VAL A 262 20.91 -4.82 2.73
N LEU A 263 20.12 -4.87 1.65
CA LEU A 263 19.71 -3.66 0.95
C LEU A 263 18.88 -2.73 1.84
N ALA A 264 17.88 -3.25 2.54
CA ALA A 264 17.03 -2.45 3.43
C ALA A 264 17.85 -1.71 4.51
N THR A 265 18.81 -2.40 5.13
CA THR A 265 19.61 -1.85 6.24
C THR A 265 20.77 -0.97 5.78
N SER A 266 21.17 -1.05 4.51
CA SER A 266 22.26 -0.22 3.96
C SER A 266 21.83 1.21 3.63
N PHE A 267 20.56 1.42 3.29
CA PHE A 267 20.05 2.71 2.82
C PHE A 267 19.21 3.48 3.85
N THR A 268 18.78 2.83 4.94
CA THR A 268 18.01 3.50 5.99
C THR A 268 18.31 2.90 7.36
N ILE A 269 18.32 3.74 8.40
CA ILE A 269 18.43 3.30 9.80
C ILE A 269 17.05 3.07 10.43
N ARG A 270 15.96 3.25 9.67
CA ARG A 270 14.57 3.03 10.13
C ARG A 270 14.36 1.62 10.72
N TYR A 271 15.16 0.66 10.29
CA TYR A 271 15.14 -0.73 10.76
C TYR A 271 16.15 -1.04 11.87
N GLY A 272 16.89 -0.05 12.37
CA GLY A 272 17.97 -0.22 13.34
C GLY A 272 19.34 -0.54 12.73
N GLY A 273 19.47 -0.45 11.39
CA GLY A 273 20.73 -0.80 10.70
C GLY A 273 21.09 -2.27 10.93
N LEU A 274 22.32 -2.54 11.39
CA LEU A 274 22.78 -3.91 11.65
C LEU A 274 21.96 -4.64 12.74
N SER A 275 21.32 -3.91 13.66
CA SER A 275 20.49 -4.55 14.69
C SER A 275 19.24 -5.23 14.10
N PHE A 276 18.88 -4.94 12.85
CA PHE A 276 17.79 -5.61 12.14
C PHE A 276 18.00 -7.12 12.05
N PHE A 277 19.23 -7.59 11.87
CA PHE A 277 19.55 -9.02 11.78
C PHE A 277 19.34 -9.76 13.11
N SER A 278 19.32 -9.02 14.22
CA SER A 278 18.97 -9.54 15.56
C SER A 278 17.49 -9.34 15.90
N SER A 279 16.71 -8.69 15.03
CA SER A 279 15.30 -8.42 15.27
C SER A 279 14.44 -9.66 15.04
N ILE A 280 13.35 -9.78 15.78
CA ILE A 280 12.35 -10.84 15.59
C ILE A 280 11.77 -10.87 14.17
N THR A 281 11.71 -9.71 13.52
CA THR A 281 11.28 -9.53 12.14
C THR A 281 12.16 -10.30 11.14
N PHE A 282 13.46 -10.44 11.43
CA PHE A 282 14.38 -11.25 10.63
C PHE A 282 14.50 -12.69 11.15
N LEU A 283 14.54 -12.86 12.48
CA LEU A 283 14.76 -14.16 13.13
C LEU A 283 13.60 -15.14 12.94
N ILE A 284 12.34 -14.69 12.91
CA ILE A 284 11.20 -15.59 12.65
C ILE A 284 11.29 -16.21 11.24
N PRO A 285 11.37 -15.42 10.15
CA PRO A 285 11.58 -15.97 8.81
C PRO A 285 12.81 -16.87 8.72
N LEU A 286 13.94 -16.48 9.34
CA LEU A 286 15.15 -17.29 9.38
C LEU A 286 14.91 -18.64 10.06
N GLY A 287 14.25 -18.65 11.22
CA GLY A 287 13.97 -19.84 12.01
C GLY A 287 13.12 -20.87 11.27
N VAL A 288 12.19 -20.42 10.43
CA VAL A 288 11.34 -21.30 9.60
C VAL A 288 12.15 -22.06 8.52
N ALA A 289 13.36 -21.59 8.15
CA ALA A 289 14.24 -22.32 7.25
C ALA A 289 14.84 -23.60 7.91
N ILE A 290 15.03 -23.60 9.23
CA ILE A 290 15.71 -24.69 9.95
C ILE A 290 14.91 -26.01 9.81
N PRO A 291 13.59 -26.06 10.09
CA PRO A 291 12.77 -27.24 9.83
C PRO A 291 12.79 -27.70 8.37
N LEU A 292 12.79 -26.77 7.41
CA LEU A 292 12.83 -27.10 5.98
C LEU A 292 14.14 -27.80 5.61
N MET A 293 15.27 -27.28 6.09
CA MET A 293 16.60 -27.89 5.87
C MET A 293 16.69 -29.28 6.51
N ALA A 294 16.08 -29.45 7.69
CA ALA A 294 16.07 -30.73 8.41
C ALA A 294 15.36 -31.84 7.62
N LEU A 295 14.39 -31.53 6.76
CA LEU A 295 13.71 -32.51 5.91
C LEU A 295 14.64 -33.29 4.97
N LYS A 296 15.87 -32.82 4.75
CA LYS A 296 16.89 -33.54 3.97
C LYS A 296 17.34 -34.84 4.64
N LYS A 297 17.43 -34.86 5.97
CA LYS A 297 18.03 -35.97 6.75
C LYS A 297 17.09 -36.54 7.81
N VAL A 298 16.07 -35.78 8.21
CA VAL A 298 15.20 -36.09 9.34
C VAL A 298 13.80 -36.44 8.86
N LYS A 299 13.21 -37.52 9.39
CA LYS A 299 11.83 -37.88 9.09
C LYS A 299 10.89 -36.75 9.54
N ARG A 300 9.91 -36.41 8.70
CA ARG A 300 8.99 -35.28 8.93
C ARG A 300 8.38 -35.24 10.33
N ARG A 301 7.99 -36.38 10.93
CA ARG A 301 7.41 -36.42 12.28
C ARG A 301 8.31 -35.76 13.36
N TYR A 302 9.63 -35.86 13.23
CA TYR A 302 10.56 -35.21 14.16
C TYR A 302 10.81 -33.73 13.80
N VAL A 303 10.70 -33.38 12.51
CA VAL A 303 10.69 -31.98 12.07
C VAL A 303 9.47 -31.24 12.63
N LEU A 304 8.32 -31.91 12.74
CA LEU A 304 7.13 -31.33 13.39
C LEU A 304 7.38 -31.02 14.87
N VAL A 305 8.04 -31.93 15.59
CA VAL A 305 8.45 -31.70 16.99
C VAL A 305 9.40 -30.50 17.07
N LEU A 306 10.36 -30.38 16.14
CA LEU A 306 11.26 -29.24 16.07
C LEU A 306 10.51 -27.92 15.85
N ILE A 307 9.52 -27.88 14.97
CA ILE A 307 8.67 -26.67 14.76
C ILE A 307 7.98 -26.27 16.07
N VAL A 308 7.40 -27.23 16.79
CA VAL A 308 6.71 -26.97 18.07
C VAL A 308 7.69 -26.44 19.12
N ILE A 309 8.89 -27.02 19.21
CA ILE A 309 9.93 -26.55 20.13
C ILE A 309 10.37 -25.12 19.77
N LEU A 310 10.66 -24.84 18.50
CA LEU A 310 11.06 -23.50 18.05
C LEU A 310 9.96 -22.46 18.33
N ALA A 311 8.70 -22.82 18.09
CA ALA A 311 7.56 -21.97 18.41
C ALA A 311 7.44 -21.72 19.92
N ALA A 312 7.60 -22.75 20.76
CA ALA A 312 7.55 -22.61 22.21
C ALA A 312 8.69 -21.72 22.75
N VAL A 313 9.91 -21.89 22.22
CA VAL A 313 11.07 -21.06 22.58
C VAL A 313 10.83 -19.60 22.18
N LEU A 314 10.32 -19.35 20.97
CA LEU A 314 9.97 -18.01 20.52
C LEU A 314 8.92 -17.35 21.42
N LEU A 315 7.86 -18.10 21.78
CA LEU A 315 6.82 -17.62 22.68
C LEU A 315 7.33 -17.33 24.09
N PHE A 316 8.35 -18.08 24.55
CA PHE A 316 8.97 -17.86 25.85
C PHE A 316 9.87 -16.61 25.87
N ILE A 317 10.70 -16.43 24.84
CA ILE A 317 11.65 -15.30 24.76
C ILE A 317 10.91 -13.98 24.46
N GLU A 318 9.95 -14.01 23.52
CA GLU A 318 9.35 -12.80 22.94
C GLU A 318 7.86 -12.65 23.30
N ARG A 319 7.48 -13.08 24.51
CA ARG A 319 6.08 -13.14 24.96
C ARG A 319 5.36 -11.80 24.78
N ASP A 320 5.99 -10.70 25.16
CA ASP A 320 5.38 -9.36 25.12
C ASP A 320 5.23 -8.85 23.69
N TYR A 321 6.23 -9.09 22.85
CA TYR A 321 6.15 -8.75 21.42
C TYR A 321 5.03 -9.54 20.74
N VAL A 322 4.96 -10.86 20.97
CA VAL A 322 3.89 -11.70 20.39
C VAL A 322 2.52 -11.25 20.89
N ARG A 323 2.38 -10.93 22.17
CA ARG A 323 1.13 -10.40 22.73
C ARG A 323 0.74 -9.08 22.07
N SER A 324 1.69 -8.18 21.85
CA SER A 324 1.46 -6.91 21.14
C SER A 324 1.04 -7.14 19.69
N LEU A 325 1.71 -8.05 18.97
CA LEU A 325 1.37 -8.40 17.60
C LEU A 325 -0.05 -8.99 17.49
N VAL A 326 -0.41 -9.92 18.38
CA VAL A 326 -1.76 -10.51 18.43
C VAL A 326 -2.80 -9.43 18.75
N SER A 327 -2.50 -8.54 19.71
CA SER A 327 -3.36 -7.41 20.06
C SER A 327 -3.60 -6.48 18.86
N TRP A 328 -2.56 -6.17 18.08
CA TRP A 328 -2.67 -5.37 16.86
C TRP A 328 -3.48 -6.08 15.76
N LEU A 329 -3.25 -7.38 15.55
CA LEU A 329 -4.02 -8.19 14.60
C LEU A 329 -5.52 -8.24 14.95
N LEU A 330 -5.86 -8.23 16.23
CA LEU A 330 -7.23 -8.20 16.74
C LEU A 330 -7.84 -6.79 16.80
N GLY A 331 -7.14 -5.78 16.28
CA GLY A 331 -7.69 -4.42 16.11
C GLY A 331 -7.41 -3.45 17.26
N ASN A 332 -6.66 -3.86 18.30
CA ASN A 332 -6.25 -2.93 19.35
C ASN A 332 -5.01 -2.15 18.89
N LYS A 333 -5.22 -0.88 18.56
CA LYS A 333 -4.22 0.03 18.00
C LYS A 333 -3.94 1.12 19.01
N GLY A 334 -2.68 1.54 19.12
CA GLY A 334 -2.26 2.64 20.00
C GLY A 334 -3.13 3.88 19.83
N LEU A 335 -3.09 4.78 20.82
CA LEU A 335 -4.07 5.85 21.00
C LEU A 335 -4.28 6.69 19.73
N VAL A 336 -3.21 7.22 19.13
CA VAL A 336 -3.29 8.06 17.93
C VAL A 336 -3.61 7.22 16.69
N ARG A 337 -3.02 6.03 16.55
CA ARG A 337 -3.30 5.17 15.39
C ARG A 337 -4.77 4.73 15.33
N SER A 338 -5.42 4.57 16.49
CA SER A 338 -6.83 4.20 16.57
C SER A 338 -7.80 5.26 16.04
N THR A 339 -7.36 6.52 15.88
CA THR A 339 -8.19 7.60 15.33
C THR A 339 -7.97 7.81 13.83
N VAL A 340 -6.99 7.14 13.24
CA VAL A 340 -6.73 7.22 11.79
C VAL A 340 -7.78 6.39 11.06
N ALA A 341 -8.55 7.02 10.17
CA ALA A 341 -9.66 6.38 9.44
C ALA A 341 -9.23 5.08 8.74
N GLU A 342 -8.04 5.10 8.14
CA GLU A 342 -7.47 3.96 7.41
C GLU A 342 -7.07 2.76 8.29
N SER A 343 -6.91 3.02 9.59
CA SER A 343 -6.54 2.03 10.60
C SER A 343 -7.77 1.41 11.26
N GLN A 344 -8.97 1.58 10.72
CA GLN A 344 -10.13 0.83 11.22
C GLN A 344 -10.02 -0.66 10.87
N SER A 345 -10.63 -1.49 11.72
CA SER A 345 -10.71 -2.94 11.52
C SER A 345 -11.81 -3.28 10.51
N LEU A 346 -11.64 -4.36 9.76
CA LEU A 346 -12.73 -4.85 8.90
C LEU A 346 -13.96 -5.31 9.71
N PHE A 347 -13.79 -5.65 10.99
CA PHE A 347 -14.92 -5.98 11.86
C PHE A 347 -15.84 -4.77 12.08
N ASP A 348 -15.29 -3.57 12.09
CA ASP A 348 -16.04 -2.32 12.31
C ASP A 348 -16.69 -1.81 11.01
N SER A 349 -16.18 -2.22 9.84
CA SER A 349 -16.65 -1.77 8.53
C SER A 349 -16.63 -2.91 7.49
N PRO A 350 -17.45 -3.96 7.67
CA PRO A 350 -17.44 -5.13 6.79
C PRO A 350 -17.85 -4.83 5.34
N GLN A 351 -18.58 -3.73 5.12
CA GLN A 351 -18.97 -3.26 3.78
C GLN A 351 -17.74 -2.91 2.92
N GLU A 352 -16.64 -2.47 3.54
CA GLU A 352 -15.40 -2.12 2.85
C GLU A 352 -14.77 -3.31 2.11
N LEU A 353 -14.96 -4.54 2.63
CA LEU A 353 -14.51 -5.74 1.94
C LEU A 353 -15.19 -5.90 0.57
N TRP A 354 -16.51 -5.73 0.52
CA TRP A 354 -17.26 -5.81 -0.74
C TRP A 354 -16.92 -4.64 -1.66
N ASN A 355 -16.86 -3.43 -1.10
CA ASN A 355 -16.60 -2.19 -1.81
C ASN A 355 -15.20 -2.15 -2.48
N GLN A 356 -14.17 -2.67 -1.80
CA GLN A 356 -12.79 -2.55 -2.27
C GLN A 356 -12.22 -3.82 -2.92
N VAL A 357 -12.84 -4.99 -2.69
CA VAL A 357 -12.42 -6.27 -3.30
C VAL A 357 -13.41 -6.74 -4.36
N GLY A 358 -14.71 -6.61 -4.12
CA GLY A 358 -15.77 -6.91 -5.09
C GLY A 358 -15.94 -8.39 -5.47
N LEU A 359 -16.57 -8.61 -6.62
CA LEU A 359 -16.89 -9.94 -7.18
C LEU A 359 -15.71 -10.93 -7.29
N PRO A 360 -14.45 -10.52 -7.57
CA PRO A 360 -13.32 -11.44 -7.57
C PRO A 360 -13.21 -12.29 -6.30
N LEU A 361 -13.70 -11.78 -5.15
CA LEU A 361 -13.69 -12.50 -3.87
C LEU A 361 -14.45 -13.83 -3.95
N ILE A 362 -15.60 -13.85 -4.62
CA ILE A 362 -16.43 -15.05 -4.80
C ILE A 362 -15.64 -16.12 -5.54
N PHE A 363 -14.94 -15.75 -6.61
CA PHE A 363 -14.12 -16.67 -7.39
C PHE A 363 -12.89 -17.12 -6.60
N ALA A 364 -12.27 -16.26 -5.80
CA ALA A 364 -11.15 -16.66 -4.96
C ALA A 364 -11.52 -17.74 -3.93
N VAL A 365 -12.73 -17.69 -3.35
CA VAL A 365 -13.19 -18.77 -2.45
C VAL A 365 -13.20 -20.13 -3.16
N PHE A 366 -13.62 -20.20 -4.42
CA PHE A 366 -13.57 -21.44 -5.21
C PHE A 366 -12.15 -21.88 -5.59
N ALA A 367 -11.16 -20.98 -5.53
CA ALA A 367 -9.75 -21.33 -5.71
C ALA A 367 -9.16 -22.02 -4.47
N LEU A 368 -9.77 -21.86 -3.27
CA LEU A 368 -9.37 -22.55 -2.04
C LEU A 368 -9.71 -24.04 -2.03
N VAL A 369 -10.43 -24.55 -3.04
CA VAL A 369 -10.62 -25.99 -3.20
C VAL A 369 -9.28 -26.58 -3.65
N PRO A 370 -8.66 -27.50 -2.88
CA PRO A 370 -7.33 -27.99 -3.21
C PRO A 370 -7.28 -28.68 -4.57
N ARG A 371 -6.29 -28.33 -5.39
CA ARG A 371 -6.06 -28.92 -6.71
C ARG A 371 -4.67 -29.47 -6.86
N ASN A 372 -4.53 -30.46 -7.72
CA ASN A 372 -3.27 -31.10 -8.09
C ASN A 372 -2.40 -31.52 -6.89
N LEU A 373 -3.01 -31.84 -5.72
CA LEU A 373 -2.28 -32.28 -4.52
C LEU A 373 -1.50 -33.60 -4.72
N LYS A 374 -1.84 -34.35 -5.77
CA LYS A 374 -1.10 -35.55 -6.17
C LYS A 374 0.25 -35.20 -6.78
N ASP A 375 0.29 -34.17 -7.64
CA ASP A 375 1.51 -33.64 -8.24
C ASP A 375 2.33 -32.85 -7.18
N PRO A 376 3.60 -33.22 -6.92
CA PRO A 376 4.43 -32.50 -5.95
C PRO A 376 4.54 -31.00 -6.24
N GLN A 377 4.66 -30.62 -7.52
CA GLN A 377 4.85 -29.23 -7.92
C GLN A 377 3.55 -28.42 -7.79
N GLY A 378 2.44 -28.96 -8.29
CA GLY A 378 1.11 -28.38 -8.09
C GLY A 378 0.76 -28.21 -6.60
N ARG A 379 1.20 -29.14 -5.74
CA ARG A 379 1.05 -29.00 -4.28
C ARG A 379 1.84 -27.83 -3.71
N ILE A 380 3.11 -27.66 -4.09
CA ILE A 380 3.93 -26.52 -3.63
C ILE A 380 3.29 -25.20 -4.07
N ASN A 381 2.91 -25.09 -5.34
CA ASN A 381 2.22 -23.92 -5.88
C ASN A 381 0.92 -23.62 -5.10
N TYR A 382 0.10 -24.64 -4.85
CA TYR A 382 -1.13 -24.47 -4.08
C TYR A 382 -0.87 -23.95 -2.66
N LEU A 383 0.17 -24.44 -1.98
CA LEU A 383 0.57 -23.94 -0.66
C LEU A 383 1.09 -22.49 -0.71
N PHE A 384 1.72 -22.07 -1.81
CA PHE A 384 2.07 -20.66 -2.02
C PHE A 384 0.83 -19.78 -2.15
N MET A 385 -0.15 -20.20 -2.96
CA MET A 385 -1.43 -19.49 -3.09
C MET A 385 -2.14 -19.35 -1.75
N LEU A 386 -2.17 -20.43 -0.94
CA LEU A 386 -2.72 -20.39 0.42
C LEU A 386 -1.95 -19.43 1.35
N SER A 387 -0.62 -19.40 1.28
CA SER A 387 0.17 -18.46 2.08
C SER A 387 -0.12 -17.00 1.70
N LEU A 388 -0.22 -16.72 0.39
CA LEU A 388 -0.52 -15.39 -0.13
C LEU A 388 -1.92 -14.94 0.31
N PHE A 389 -2.93 -15.81 0.18
CA PHE A 389 -4.29 -15.54 0.64
C PHE A 389 -4.39 -15.40 2.16
N GLY A 390 -3.83 -16.34 2.92
CA GLY A 390 -3.93 -16.35 4.38
C GLY A 390 -3.29 -15.10 5.01
N VAL A 391 -2.11 -14.71 4.54
CA VAL A 391 -1.43 -13.49 5.03
C VAL A 391 -2.19 -12.24 4.60
N SER A 392 -2.59 -12.12 3.34
CA SER A 392 -3.34 -10.94 2.87
C SER A 392 -4.69 -10.78 3.56
N ALA A 393 -5.42 -11.88 3.79
CA ALA A 393 -6.68 -11.87 4.53
C ALA A 393 -6.48 -11.49 6.00
N ALA A 394 -5.47 -12.04 6.68
CA ALA A 394 -5.17 -11.70 8.07
C ALA A 394 -4.81 -10.21 8.24
N LEU A 395 -4.04 -9.65 7.31
CA LEU A 395 -3.70 -8.23 7.31
C LEU A 395 -4.92 -7.35 7.01
N ALA A 396 -5.74 -7.74 6.05
CA ALA A 396 -6.98 -7.03 5.72
C ALA A 396 -7.94 -7.00 6.92
N VAL A 397 -8.05 -8.09 7.68
CA VAL A 397 -8.87 -8.11 8.91
C VAL A 397 -8.40 -7.05 9.91
N SER A 398 -7.08 -6.87 10.04
CA SER A 398 -6.51 -5.88 10.96
C SER A 398 -6.74 -4.45 10.49
N GLU A 399 -6.49 -4.11 9.22
CA GLU A 399 -6.66 -2.74 8.70
C GLU A 399 -7.25 -2.67 7.29
N ILE A 400 -8.22 -1.78 7.10
CA ILE A 400 -8.83 -1.50 5.79
C ILE A 400 -7.77 -1.05 4.78
N ARG A 401 -6.75 -0.28 5.19
CA ARG A 401 -5.59 0.07 4.32
C ARG A 401 -4.92 -1.15 3.67
N LEU A 402 -4.88 -2.29 4.36
CA LEU A 402 -4.20 -3.50 3.89
C LEU A 402 -5.08 -4.37 2.98
N LEU A 403 -6.33 -3.98 2.73
CA LEU A 403 -7.21 -4.60 1.72
C LEU A 403 -6.57 -4.62 0.32
N MET A 404 -5.63 -3.71 0.03
CA MET A 404 -4.92 -3.71 -1.26
C MET A 404 -4.23 -5.04 -1.54
N PHE A 405 -3.62 -5.65 -0.52
CA PHE A 405 -2.94 -6.95 -0.67
C PHE A 405 -3.95 -8.06 -0.95
N LEU A 406 -5.09 -8.03 -0.25
CA LEU A 406 -6.15 -9.01 -0.44
C LEU A 406 -6.78 -8.86 -1.83
N SER A 407 -7.05 -7.64 -2.28
CA SER A 407 -7.63 -7.34 -3.59
C SER A 407 -6.77 -7.89 -4.74
N ILE A 408 -5.45 -7.64 -4.71
CA ILE A 408 -4.51 -8.17 -5.70
C ILE A 408 -4.41 -9.71 -5.62
N THR A 409 -4.38 -10.27 -4.40
CA THR A 409 -4.31 -11.73 -4.20
C THR A 409 -5.57 -12.43 -4.72
N VAL A 410 -6.73 -11.86 -4.42
CA VAL A 410 -8.02 -12.33 -4.88
C VAL A 410 -8.11 -12.25 -6.40
N ALA A 411 -7.55 -11.21 -7.05
CA ALA A 411 -7.46 -11.14 -8.51
C ALA A 411 -6.64 -12.31 -9.12
N ILE A 412 -5.52 -12.68 -8.49
CA ILE A 412 -4.70 -13.85 -8.88
C ILE A 412 -5.53 -15.14 -8.76
N MET A 413 -6.23 -15.32 -7.64
CA MET A 413 -7.03 -16.52 -7.37
C MET A 413 -8.29 -16.60 -8.25
N ALA A 414 -8.94 -15.47 -8.52
CA ALA A 414 -10.05 -15.40 -9.46
C ALA A 414 -9.60 -15.79 -10.87
N GLY A 415 -8.37 -15.41 -11.26
CA GLY A 415 -7.73 -15.85 -12.50
C GLY A 415 -7.70 -17.37 -12.67
N ASP A 416 -7.50 -18.14 -11.58
CA ASP A 416 -7.53 -19.61 -11.59
C ASP A 416 -8.91 -20.18 -11.91
N VAL A 417 -9.96 -19.66 -11.25
CA VAL A 417 -11.33 -20.16 -11.45
C VAL A 417 -11.87 -19.75 -12.80
N LEU A 418 -11.68 -18.49 -13.17
CA LEU A 418 -12.17 -17.95 -14.44
C LEU A 418 -11.45 -18.59 -15.62
N SER A 419 -10.13 -18.80 -15.57
CA SER A 419 -9.43 -19.47 -16.67
C SER A 419 -9.98 -20.86 -16.95
N ARG A 420 -10.31 -21.63 -15.90
CA ARG A 420 -10.90 -22.97 -16.08
C ARG A 420 -12.29 -22.92 -16.67
N LEU A 421 -13.12 -21.99 -16.23
CA LEU A 421 -14.46 -21.82 -16.81
C LEU A 421 -14.31 -21.50 -18.30
N ILE A 422 -13.38 -20.61 -18.64
CA ILE A 422 -13.18 -20.27 -20.04
C ILE A 422 -12.62 -21.47 -20.83
N ASP A 423 -11.63 -22.19 -20.29
CA ASP A 423 -11.07 -23.38 -20.94
C ASP A 423 -12.14 -24.47 -21.12
N HIS A 424 -13.03 -24.64 -20.14
CA HIS A 424 -14.11 -25.62 -20.15
C HIS A 424 -15.23 -25.27 -21.14
N TYR A 425 -15.76 -24.05 -21.09
CA TYR A 425 -16.86 -23.64 -21.98
C TYR A 425 -16.38 -23.34 -23.39
N GLY A 426 -15.19 -22.74 -23.52
CA GLY A 426 -14.55 -22.50 -24.80
C GLY A 426 -14.30 -23.81 -25.53
N SER A 427 -13.83 -24.88 -24.86
CA SER A 427 -13.67 -26.18 -25.53
C SER A 427 -14.99 -26.82 -25.97
N ARG A 428 -16.11 -26.59 -25.26
CA ARG A 428 -17.44 -27.14 -25.59
C ARG A 428 -18.17 -26.40 -26.72
N LEU A 429 -18.04 -25.08 -26.81
CA LEU A 429 -18.63 -24.28 -27.89
C LEU A 429 -18.14 -24.75 -29.28
N PHE A 430 -16.89 -25.20 -29.37
CA PHE A 430 -16.30 -25.68 -30.62
C PHE A 430 -16.60 -27.16 -30.93
N ILE A 431 -16.86 -28.02 -29.93
CA ILE A 431 -17.24 -29.42 -30.15
C ILE A 431 -18.60 -29.56 -30.83
N LYS A 432 -19.53 -28.61 -30.60
CA LYS A 432 -20.86 -28.64 -31.23
C LYS A 432 -20.86 -28.31 -32.74
N TRP A 433 -19.76 -27.79 -33.31
CA TRP A 433 -19.77 -27.24 -34.68
C TRP A 433 -19.35 -28.20 -35.81
N ARG A 434 -18.93 -29.46 -35.53
CA ARG A 434 -18.95 -30.55 -36.54
C ARG A 434 -18.66 -31.93 -35.94
N LYS A 435 -19.54 -32.90 -36.20
CA LYS A 435 -19.28 -34.33 -35.98
C LYS A 435 -18.20 -34.80 -36.98
N GLY A 436 -17.01 -35.08 -36.48
CA GLY A 436 -15.89 -35.64 -37.25
C GLY A 436 -14.57 -35.49 -36.49
N LEU A 437 -14.23 -36.49 -35.68
CA LEU A 437 -13.12 -36.48 -34.72
C LEU A 437 -11.73 -36.42 -35.38
N ARG A 438 -10.98 -35.35 -35.06
CA ARG A 438 -9.56 -35.34 -34.66
C ARG A 438 -9.28 -34.00 -33.98
N LEU A 439 -8.69 -34.02 -32.78
CA LEU A 439 -8.39 -32.82 -31.97
C LEU A 439 -7.55 -31.82 -32.76
N ASN A 440 -8.21 -30.84 -33.37
CA ASN A 440 -7.56 -29.87 -34.25
C ASN A 440 -7.19 -28.62 -33.45
N ARG A 441 -5.97 -28.14 -33.70
CA ARG A 441 -5.36 -26.90 -33.18
C ARG A 441 -6.24 -25.64 -33.38
N GLU A 442 -7.28 -25.73 -34.21
CA GLU A 442 -8.36 -24.76 -34.46
C GLU A 442 -9.16 -24.41 -33.19
N ALA A 443 -9.39 -25.37 -32.27
CA ALA A 443 -10.10 -25.13 -31.01
C ALA A 443 -9.30 -24.22 -30.04
N THR A 444 -7.97 -24.26 -30.09
CA THR A 444 -7.12 -23.48 -29.16
C THR A 444 -7.07 -21.98 -29.46
N MET A 445 -7.31 -21.56 -30.71
CA MET A 445 -7.33 -20.14 -31.09
C MET A 445 -8.71 -19.51 -30.88
N GLY A 446 -9.77 -20.29 -31.13
CA GLY A 446 -11.14 -19.95 -30.69
C GLY A 446 -11.23 -19.78 -29.18
N LEU A 447 -10.50 -20.64 -28.43
CA LEU A 447 -10.31 -20.49 -26.99
C LEU A 447 -9.59 -19.20 -26.61
N SER A 448 -8.57 -18.75 -27.38
CA SER A 448 -7.87 -17.48 -27.11
C SER A 448 -8.72 -16.24 -27.39
N LEU A 449 -9.61 -16.29 -28.39
CA LEU A 449 -10.53 -15.20 -28.70
C LEU A 449 -11.73 -15.20 -27.74
N SER A 450 -12.25 -16.38 -27.37
CA SER A 450 -13.27 -16.48 -26.33
C SER A 450 -12.71 -16.12 -24.95
N THR A 451 -11.47 -16.47 -24.62
CA THR A 451 -10.79 -15.96 -23.41
C THR A 451 -10.60 -14.47 -23.47
N ALA A 452 -10.18 -13.88 -24.58
CA ALA A 452 -10.11 -12.42 -24.70
C ALA A 452 -11.49 -11.76 -24.54
N LEU A 453 -12.53 -12.26 -25.22
CA LEU A 453 -13.88 -11.72 -25.17
C LEU A 453 -14.59 -11.99 -23.83
N THR A 454 -14.36 -13.12 -23.18
CA THR A 454 -14.86 -13.44 -21.85
C THR A 454 -14.08 -12.70 -20.77
N THR A 455 -12.77 -12.49 -20.94
CA THR A 455 -11.97 -11.63 -20.05
C THR A 455 -12.41 -10.18 -20.19
N LEU A 456 -12.67 -9.69 -21.41
CA LEU A 456 -13.26 -8.37 -21.66
C LEU A 456 -14.67 -8.27 -21.10
N ALA A 457 -15.53 -9.27 -21.27
CA ALA A 457 -16.87 -9.28 -20.69
C ALA A 457 -16.85 -9.36 -19.15
N ILE A 458 -15.91 -10.11 -18.57
CA ILE A 458 -15.64 -10.14 -17.12
C ILE A 458 -15.11 -8.77 -16.69
N LEU A 459 -14.18 -8.14 -17.40
CA LEU A 459 -13.73 -6.79 -17.07
C LEU A 459 -14.88 -5.79 -17.13
N SER A 460 -15.76 -5.88 -18.13
CA SER A 460 -16.97 -5.05 -18.22
C SER A 460 -17.95 -5.34 -17.08
N ILE A 461 -18.15 -6.60 -16.69
CA ILE A 461 -19.07 -6.97 -15.59
C ILE A 461 -18.49 -6.64 -14.21
N PHE A 462 -17.16 -6.57 -14.06
CA PHE A 462 -16.48 -6.41 -12.77
C PHE A 462 -15.99 -4.98 -12.54
N ALA A 463 -15.67 -4.22 -13.60
CA ALA A 463 -15.30 -2.81 -13.51
C ALA A 463 -16.52 -1.89 -13.60
N ILE A 464 -17.70 -2.32 -14.04
CA ILE A 464 -18.88 -1.43 -14.10
C ILE A 464 -19.54 -1.28 -12.72
N PRO A 465 -19.97 -2.33 -12.00
CA PRO A 465 -20.70 -2.18 -10.73
C PRO A 465 -19.89 -1.53 -9.61
N THR A 466 -18.57 -1.79 -9.57
CA THR A 466 -17.66 -1.19 -8.59
C THR A 466 -17.45 0.31 -8.81
N TYR A 467 -17.70 0.80 -10.03
CA TYR A 467 -17.53 2.20 -10.40
C TYR A 467 -18.87 2.95 -10.55
N THR A 468 -19.98 2.26 -10.90
CA THR A 468 -21.24 2.92 -11.27
C THR A 468 -22.32 3.01 -10.20
N TRP A 469 -22.38 2.10 -9.21
CA TRP A 469 -23.58 2.06 -8.34
C TRP A 469 -23.52 2.97 -7.11
N TYR A 470 -22.36 3.18 -6.49
CA TYR A 470 -22.09 4.15 -5.39
C TYR A 470 -20.57 4.21 -5.13
N GLY A 471 -19.75 4.44 -6.16
CA GLY A 471 -18.31 4.11 -6.14
C GLY A 471 -17.55 4.66 -4.92
N PRO A 472 -17.00 3.79 -4.04
CA PRO A 472 -16.07 4.18 -2.98
C PRO A 472 -14.88 4.96 -3.53
N LEU A 473 -14.49 4.74 -4.78
CA LEU A 473 -13.48 5.52 -5.49
C LEU A 473 -13.91 6.97 -5.75
N VAL A 474 -15.14 7.20 -6.21
CA VAL A 474 -15.70 8.54 -6.41
C VAL A 474 -15.89 9.24 -5.07
N SER A 475 -16.46 8.58 -4.06
CA SER A 475 -16.65 9.19 -2.74
C SER A 475 -15.33 9.36 -1.97
N HIS A 476 -14.39 8.41 -2.00
CA HIS A 476 -13.10 8.57 -1.32
C HIS A 476 -12.26 9.62 -2.00
N ALA A 477 -12.15 9.63 -3.33
CA ALA A 477 -11.37 10.66 -3.98
C ALA A 477 -12.06 12.02 -3.91
N GLU A 478 -13.39 12.12 -3.84
CA GLU A 478 -14.11 13.35 -3.52
C GLU A 478 -13.91 13.76 -2.06
N VAL A 479 -13.80 12.82 -1.14
CA VAL A 479 -13.42 13.05 0.26
C VAL A 479 -11.96 13.49 0.35
N TYR A 480 -11.00 12.89 -0.35
CA TYR A 480 -9.61 13.36 -0.43
C TYR A 480 -9.48 14.66 -1.24
N ARG A 481 -10.42 14.95 -2.15
CA ARG A 481 -10.58 16.29 -2.76
C ARG A 481 -10.94 17.25 -1.62
N ASN A 482 -12.08 17.01 -0.96
CA ASN A 482 -12.65 17.88 0.06
C ASN A 482 -11.80 18.00 1.34
N ILE A 483 -11.00 16.99 1.69
CA ILE A 483 -10.07 16.97 2.84
C ILE A 483 -8.67 17.42 2.39
N GLY A 484 -8.27 17.14 1.16
CA GLY A 484 -6.97 17.50 0.61
C GLY A 484 -7.06 18.77 -0.22
N MET A 485 -7.02 19.93 0.43
CA MET A 485 -6.84 21.27 -0.15
C MET A 485 -7.69 21.64 -1.39
N SER A 486 -8.61 20.82 -1.91
CA SER A 486 -9.14 21.01 -3.28
C SER A 486 -9.95 22.28 -3.49
N ASN A 487 -10.26 23.00 -2.42
CA ASN A 487 -10.64 24.41 -2.47
C ASN A 487 -9.38 25.28 -2.29
N HIS A 488 -8.44 25.17 -3.26
CA HIS A 488 -7.06 25.70 -3.23
C HIS A 488 -6.91 27.21 -2.97
N ASN A 489 -7.97 27.98 -2.77
CA ASN A 489 -7.86 29.40 -2.49
C ASN A 489 -7.53 29.68 -1.00
N TYR A 490 -8.14 28.96 -0.06
CA TYR A 490 -8.08 29.36 1.35
C TYR A 490 -6.84 28.84 2.09
N TRP A 491 -6.54 27.53 1.96
CA TRP A 491 -5.34 26.92 2.55
C TRP A 491 -4.06 27.48 1.94
N LEU A 492 -3.96 27.53 0.60
CA LEU A 492 -2.77 28.05 -0.06
C LEU A 492 -2.57 29.54 0.30
N GLY A 493 -3.64 30.34 0.30
CA GLY A 493 -3.59 31.74 0.73
C GLY A 493 -3.05 31.90 2.16
N ALA A 494 -3.55 31.11 3.10
CA ALA A 494 -3.07 31.14 4.49
C ALA A 494 -1.61 30.70 4.65
N LEU A 495 -1.20 29.64 3.94
CA LEU A 495 0.18 29.14 3.98
C LEU A 495 1.17 30.11 3.32
N LEU A 496 0.79 30.74 2.21
CA LEU A 496 1.58 31.81 1.59
C LEU A 496 1.64 33.06 2.47
N TRP A 497 0.54 33.42 3.13
CA TRP A 497 0.53 34.51 4.10
C TRP A 497 1.52 34.24 5.24
N LEU A 498 1.55 33.02 5.80
CA LEU A 498 2.55 32.63 6.80
C LEU A 498 3.97 32.78 6.27
N ARG A 499 4.22 32.35 5.03
CA ARG A 499 5.54 32.46 4.39
C ARG A 499 6.03 33.90 4.27
N GLU A 500 5.12 34.81 3.93
CA GLU A 500 5.43 36.20 3.59
C GLU A 500 5.40 37.15 4.80
N ASN A 501 4.62 36.83 5.85
CA ASN A 501 4.31 37.76 6.94
C ASN A 501 4.84 37.32 8.33
N THR A 502 5.51 36.17 8.44
CA THR A 502 6.11 35.70 9.71
C THR A 502 7.63 35.57 9.61
N ASN A 503 8.33 35.56 10.76
CA ASN A 503 9.77 35.32 10.78
C ASN A 503 10.12 33.92 10.26
N GLN A 504 11.31 33.74 9.66
CA GLN A 504 11.72 32.43 9.10
C GLN A 504 11.80 31.31 10.15
N ASP A 505 12.09 31.65 11.40
CA ASP A 505 12.15 30.74 12.54
C ASP A 505 10.82 30.64 13.30
N ALA A 506 9.74 31.23 12.78
CA ALA A 506 8.41 31.12 13.37
C ALA A 506 7.94 29.66 13.40
N ILE A 507 7.25 29.31 14.50
CA ILE A 507 6.77 27.96 14.78
C ILE A 507 5.27 27.92 14.60
N ILE A 508 4.79 26.96 13.82
CA ILE A 508 3.36 26.77 13.56
C ILE A 508 2.85 25.57 14.34
N ILE A 509 1.81 25.82 15.14
CA ILE A 509 1.02 24.81 15.84
C ILE A 509 -0.24 24.57 15.03
N SER A 510 -0.50 23.31 14.71
CA SER A 510 -1.69 22.86 14.02
C SER A 510 -2.04 21.44 14.48
N TRP A 511 -3.17 20.91 14.00
CA TRP A 511 -3.34 19.46 14.03
C TRP A 511 -2.27 18.76 13.16
N TRP A 512 -1.97 17.49 13.47
CA TRP A 512 -0.81 16.80 12.89
C TRP A 512 -0.94 16.54 11.39
N ASP A 513 -2.17 16.39 10.87
CA ASP A 513 -2.46 16.16 9.44
C ASP A 513 -1.76 17.19 8.53
N TYR A 514 -1.73 18.47 8.93
CA TYR A 514 -1.33 19.55 8.03
C TYR A 514 0.19 19.82 8.01
N GLY A 515 0.97 19.09 8.83
CA GLY A 515 2.38 19.43 9.06
C GLY A 515 3.22 19.49 7.80
N TYR A 516 3.08 18.51 6.89
CA TYR A 516 3.85 18.48 5.63
C TYR A 516 3.48 19.61 4.67
N LEU A 517 2.21 20.00 4.61
CA LEU A 517 1.75 21.15 3.82
C LEU A 517 2.35 22.45 4.34
N ILE A 518 2.31 22.66 5.66
CA ILE A 518 2.89 23.85 6.29
C ILE A 518 4.40 23.93 6.00
N GLN A 519 5.11 22.82 6.17
CA GLN A 519 6.55 22.76 5.91
C GLN A 519 6.89 23.04 4.43
N TYR A 520 6.05 22.61 3.49
CA TYR A 520 6.28 22.80 2.06
C TYR A 520 5.90 24.21 1.58
N TYR A 521 4.65 24.63 1.77
CA TYR A 521 4.15 25.91 1.24
C TYR A 521 4.55 27.11 2.11
N ALA A 522 4.39 27.01 3.44
CA ALA A 522 4.73 28.11 4.34
C ALA A 522 6.25 28.18 4.61
N ASN A 523 6.97 27.07 4.43
CA ASN A 523 8.39 26.95 4.78
C ASN A 523 8.65 27.43 6.22
N ARG A 524 7.86 26.89 7.16
CA ARG A 524 7.93 27.14 8.60
C ARG A 524 7.97 25.85 9.39
N THR A 525 8.53 25.94 10.59
CA THR A 525 8.74 24.78 11.45
C THR A 525 7.44 24.36 12.13
N THR A 526 7.18 23.04 12.21
CA THR A 526 6.03 22.49 12.93
C THR A 526 6.44 21.64 14.13
N ILE A 527 5.53 21.50 15.10
CA ILE A 527 5.73 20.64 16.29
C ILE A 527 5.33 19.20 16.00
N VAL A 528 4.29 19.01 15.19
CA VAL A 528 3.71 17.73 14.80
C VAL A 528 3.57 17.67 13.28
N ASP A 529 3.57 16.45 12.72
CA ASP A 529 3.38 16.20 11.30
C ASP A 529 2.83 14.77 11.06
N PRO A 530 2.36 14.45 9.83
CA PRO A 530 1.73 13.16 9.51
C PRO A 530 2.62 11.94 9.72
N GLY A 531 3.94 12.13 9.77
CA GLY A 531 4.89 11.06 10.05
C GLY A 531 4.73 10.45 11.44
N ASN A 532 4.14 11.19 12.39
CA ASN A 532 3.79 10.72 13.73
C ASN A 532 4.93 9.97 14.45
N VAL A 533 6.18 10.41 14.24
CA VAL A 533 7.39 9.73 14.76
C VAL A 533 7.43 9.76 16.29
N TYR A 534 6.89 10.82 16.89
CA TYR A 534 6.85 11.03 18.33
C TYR A 534 5.39 11.20 18.79
N GLU A 535 4.69 10.09 19.03
CA GLU A 535 3.25 10.08 19.34
C GLU A 535 2.87 10.98 20.52
N TRP A 536 3.73 11.08 21.54
CA TRP A 536 3.51 11.94 22.72
C TRP A 536 3.30 13.41 22.37
N ARG A 537 3.87 13.91 21.26
CA ARG A 537 3.70 15.31 20.83
C ARG A 537 2.27 15.60 20.43
N ASN A 538 1.61 14.63 19.78
CA ASN A 538 0.20 14.75 19.42
C ASN A 538 -0.68 14.82 20.66
N VAL A 539 -0.31 14.10 21.73
CA VAL A 539 -1.00 14.16 23.02
C VAL A 539 -0.91 15.56 23.61
N GLU A 540 0.27 16.16 23.64
CA GLU A 540 0.45 17.51 24.20
C GLU A 540 -0.23 18.59 23.35
N VAL A 541 -0.18 18.49 22.02
CA VAL A 541 -0.94 19.38 21.12
C VAL A 541 -2.45 19.20 21.29
N ALA A 542 -2.94 17.96 21.47
CA ALA A 542 -4.34 17.70 21.73
C ALA A 542 -4.81 18.28 23.07
N LYS A 543 -4.00 18.13 24.13
CA LYS A 543 -4.27 18.74 25.44
C LYS A 543 -4.29 20.27 25.35
N PHE A 544 -3.39 20.87 24.58
CA PHE A 544 -3.42 22.30 24.29
C PHE A 544 -4.77 22.71 23.68
N PHE A 545 -5.23 22.03 22.62
CA PHE A 545 -6.53 22.32 22.01
C PHE A 545 -7.72 22.09 22.95
N MET A 546 -7.62 21.13 23.87
CA MET A 546 -8.70 20.79 24.81
C MET A 546 -8.64 21.56 26.13
N SER A 547 -7.64 22.42 26.34
CA SER A 547 -7.52 23.24 27.55
C SER A 547 -8.63 24.29 27.61
N SER A 548 -9.14 24.58 28.81
CA SER A 548 -10.17 25.61 28.99
C SER A 548 -9.60 27.00 29.31
N ALA A 549 -8.48 27.03 30.02
CA ALA A 549 -7.75 28.25 30.37
C ALA A 549 -6.58 28.50 29.42
N GLU A 550 -6.43 29.74 28.94
CA GLU A 550 -5.32 30.15 28.07
C GLU A 550 -3.96 29.91 28.74
N GLU A 551 -3.81 30.29 30.01
CA GLU A 551 -2.57 30.09 30.78
C GLU A 551 -2.15 28.61 30.91
N GLU A 552 -3.12 27.72 31.11
CA GLU A 552 -2.83 26.28 31.16
C GLU A 552 -2.33 25.77 29.81
N SER A 553 -2.96 26.20 28.73
CA SER A 553 -2.57 25.82 27.36
C SER A 553 -1.14 26.27 27.04
N LEU A 554 -0.77 27.50 27.42
CA LEU A 554 0.58 28.05 27.22
C LEU A 554 1.61 27.34 28.09
N ARG A 555 1.23 26.98 29.33
CA ARG A 555 2.07 26.18 30.21
C ARG A 555 2.36 24.80 29.61
N ILE A 556 1.37 24.12 29.04
CA ILE A 556 1.56 22.82 28.36
C ILE A 556 2.56 22.95 27.21
N LEU A 557 2.37 23.95 26.34
CA LEU A 557 3.26 24.19 25.21
C LEU A 557 4.69 24.53 25.65
N ASN A 558 4.84 25.39 26.67
CA ASN A 558 6.15 25.80 27.16
C ASN A 558 6.88 24.66 27.88
N GLN A 559 6.20 23.88 28.72
CA GLN A 559 6.80 22.74 29.40
C GLN A 559 7.21 21.62 28.43
N SER A 560 6.39 21.39 27.39
CA SER A 560 6.61 20.29 26.44
C SER A 560 7.63 20.62 25.36
N PHE A 561 7.66 21.88 24.90
CA PHE A 561 8.43 22.26 23.70
C PHE A 561 9.32 23.50 23.89
N GLY A 562 9.27 24.19 25.04
CA GLY A 562 10.11 25.36 25.31
C GLY A 562 9.77 26.57 24.43
N LEU A 563 8.48 26.82 24.21
CA LEU A 563 8.01 27.88 23.29
C LEU A 563 7.99 29.29 23.90
N GLY A 564 8.19 29.45 25.21
CA GLY A 564 8.10 30.75 25.89
C GLY A 564 8.96 31.84 25.23
N GLY A 565 8.32 32.96 24.86
CA GLY A 565 8.98 34.09 24.22
C GLY A 565 9.35 33.89 22.75
N LYS A 566 8.93 32.78 22.12
CA LYS A 566 9.12 32.52 20.68
C LYS A 566 7.98 33.11 19.84
N ASP A 567 8.26 33.36 18.56
CA ASP A 567 7.24 33.76 17.59
C ASP A 567 6.44 32.52 17.15
N VAL A 568 5.26 32.34 17.74
CA VAL A 568 4.45 31.13 17.57
C VAL A 568 3.06 31.49 17.05
N TYR A 569 2.61 30.71 16.07
CA TYR A 569 1.29 30.87 15.46
C TYR A 569 0.51 29.57 15.56
N VAL A 570 -0.80 29.67 15.80
CA VAL A 570 -1.75 28.57 15.76
C VAL A 570 -2.55 28.69 14.48
N LEU A 571 -2.45 27.70 13.61
CA LEU A 571 -3.28 27.59 12.41
C LEU A 571 -4.46 26.67 12.72
N ILE A 572 -5.68 27.14 12.45
CA ILE A 572 -6.92 26.39 12.65
C ILE A 572 -7.77 26.42 11.38
N SER A 573 -8.36 25.27 11.02
CA SER A 573 -9.34 25.12 9.95
C SER A 573 -10.70 24.62 10.50
N LEU A 574 -11.77 24.84 9.75
CA LEU A 574 -13.07 24.19 10.01
C LEU A 574 -13.01 22.67 9.89
N GLU A 575 -11.97 22.11 9.28
CA GLU A 575 -11.71 20.66 9.23
C GLU A 575 -11.44 20.04 10.62
N GLU A 576 -11.14 20.86 11.63
CA GLU A 576 -10.91 20.39 12.99
C GLU A 576 -12.23 19.98 13.66
N ILE A 577 -13.37 20.42 13.13
CA ILE A 577 -14.71 20.04 13.62
C ILE A 577 -14.94 18.54 13.52
N PRO A 578 -14.89 17.90 12.32
CA PRO A 578 -15.02 16.45 12.22
C PRO A 578 -13.87 15.69 12.91
N LYS A 579 -12.69 16.31 13.06
CA LYS A 579 -11.52 15.71 13.74
C LYS A 579 -11.55 15.88 15.26
N SER A 580 -12.44 16.71 15.80
CA SER A 580 -12.49 17.05 17.22
C SER A 580 -12.66 15.84 18.14
N HIS A 581 -13.36 14.81 17.67
CA HIS A 581 -13.49 13.53 18.39
C HIS A 581 -12.13 12.87 18.64
N ALA A 582 -11.23 12.91 17.65
CA ALA A 582 -9.89 12.35 17.72
C ALA A 582 -9.01 13.20 18.63
N ILE A 583 -9.09 14.53 18.50
CA ILE A 583 -8.37 15.48 19.35
C ILE A 583 -8.75 15.25 20.82
N ALA A 584 -10.05 15.21 21.15
CA ALA A 584 -10.53 14.97 22.51
C ALA A 584 -10.10 13.59 23.04
N LYS A 585 -10.24 12.53 22.24
CA LYS A 585 -9.83 11.17 22.61
C LYS A 585 -8.33 11.09 22.92
N ILE A 586 -7.49 11.73 22.10
CA ILE A 586 -6.03 11.75 22.28
C ILE A 586 -5.63 12.58 23.50
N ALA A 587 -6.36 13.66 23.79
CA ALA A 587 -6.15 14.46 25.01
C ALA A 587 -6.61 13.74 26.30
N GLY A 588 -7.49 12.73 26.19
CA GLY A 588 -8.17 12.13 27.34
C GLY A 588 -9.31 13.01 27.88
N SER A 589 -9.89 13.86 27.03
CA SER A 589 -10.92 14.84 27.35
C SER A 589 -12.30 14.44 26.84
N PRO A 590 -13.41 14.92 27.43
CA PRO A 590 -14.75 14.71 26.90
C PRO A 590 -14.89 15.34 25.49
N MET A 591 -15.66 14.70 24.61
CA MET A 591 -15.84 15.18 23.25
C MET A 591 -16.63 16.51 23.22
N PRO A 592 -16.13 17.55 22.52
CA PRO A 592 -16.94 18.71 22.20
C PRO A 592 -18.05 18.31 21.21
N SER A 593 -19.29 18.72 21.46
CA SER A 593 -20.39 18.43 20.53
C SER A 593 -20.63 19.61 19.59
N PHE A 594 -20.40 19.39 18.30
CA PHE A 594 -20.73 20.34 17.23
C PHE A 594 -22.03 19.90 16.55
N GLN A 595 -22.97 20.83 16.34
CA GLN A 595 -24.25 20.61 15.67
C GLN A 595 -24.44 21.66 14.58
N LEU A 596 -24.82 21.29 13.36
CA LEU A 596 -25.18 22.28 12.34
C LEU A 596 -26.45 23.03 12.75
N THR A 597 -26.37 24.35 12.88
CA THR A 597 -27.52 25.22 13.07
C THR A 597 -28.30 25.37 11.77
N PRO A 598 -29.59 25.73 11.84
CA PRO A 598 -30.41 25.98 10.66
C PRO A 598 -29.86 27.07 9.72
N GLN A 599 -28.97 27.94 10.20
CA GLN A 599 -28.30 28.96 9.37
C GLN A 599 -27.06 28.44 8.62
N GLY A 600 -26.76 27.13 8.66
CA GLY A 600 -25.64 26.52 7.96
C GLY A 600 -24.29 26.62 8.68
N TRP A 601 -24.30 26.93 9.98
CA TRP A 601 -23.10 27.13 10.79
C TRP A 601 -23.06 26.15 11.98
N TRP A 602 -21.89 25.75 12.47
CA TRP A 602 -21.80 24.80 13.60
C TRP A 602 -22.09 25.44 14.98
N GLY A 603 -23.21 25.12 15.61
CA GLY A 603 -23.50 25.37 17.03
C GLY A 603 -22.75 24.37 17.94
N ILE A 604 -22.41 24.78 19.16
CA ILE A 604 -21.55 23.99 20.05
C ILE A 604 -22.18 23.95 21.45
N SER A 605 -22.25 22.77 22.09
CA SER A 605 -22.86 22.65 23.43
C SER A 605 -21.87 22.81 24.58
N ASN A 606 -20.57 22.62 24.34
CA ASN A 606 -19.51 22.79 25.34
C ASN A 606 -18.50 23.85 24.87
N PHE A 607 -18.61 25.05 25.44
CA PHE A 607 -17.86 26.25 25.04
C PHE A 607 -16.45 26.34 25.61
N ASP A 608 -16.09 25.50 26.58
CA ASP A 608 -14.94 25.81 27.41
C ASP A 608 -13.58 25.51 26.75
N ALA A 609 -13.50 24.59 25.78
CA ALA A 609 -12.23 24.24 25.14
C ALA A 609 -11.69 25.33 24.19
N LEU A 610 -10.36 25.52 24.16
CA LEU A 610 -9.69 26.42 23.22
C LEU A 610 -9.99 26.10 21.76
N LEU A 611 -10.06 24.82 21.39
CA LEU A 611 -10.44 24.39 20.05
C LEU A 611 -11.78 25.00 19.61
N THR A 612 -12.77 24.98 20.51
CA THR A 612 -14.09 25.57 20.28
C THR A 612 -13.97 27.07 20.02
N LYS A 613 -13.19 27.78 20.85
CA LYS A 613 -12.97 29.23 20.69
C LYS A 613 -12.27 29.56 19.37
N PHE A 614 -11.22 28.82 18.99
CA PHE A 614 -10.51 29.01 17.73
C PHE A 614 -11.40 28.77 16.51
N VAL A 615 -12.16 27.66 16.50
CA VAL A 615 -13.08 27.34 15.40
C VAL A 615 -14.19 28.38 15.26
N LEU A 616 -14.77 28.84 16.36
CA LEU A 616 -15.78 29.91 16.32
C LEU A 616 -15.19 31.24 15.85
N GLY A 617 -13.94 31.55 16.20
CA GLY A 617 -13.28 32.78 15.79
C GLY A 617 -12.88 32.85 14.31
N ILE A 618 -13.03 31.76 13.54
CA ILE A 618 -13.02 31.78 12.07
C ILE A 618 -14.20 32.61 11.55
N ARG A 619 -15.32 32.65 12.30
CA ARG A 619 -16.48 33.45 11.90
C ARG A 619 -16.17 34.94 11.96
N PRO A 620 -16.52 35.71 10.92
CA PRO A 620 -16.34 37.16 10.93
C PRO A 620 -17.15 37.87 12.03
N ASP A 621 -18.32 37.33 12.36
CA ASP A 621 -19.31 37.90 13.29
C ASP A 621 -19.14 37.44 14.75
N TYR A 622 -18.23 36.50 15.02
CA TYR A 622 -18.00 35.96 16.36
C TYR A 622 -16.73 36.53 16.99
N ALA A 623 -16.90 37.39 18.01
CA ALA A 623 -15.79 37.86 18.83
C ALA A 623 -15.37 36.79 19.83
N THR A 624 -14.15 36.27 19.70
CA THR A 624 -13.59 35.34 20.69
C THR A 624 -13.00 36.13 21.86
N ASP A 625 -13.36 35.74 23.08
CA ASP A 625 -12.71 36.21 24.31
C ASP A 625 -11.37 35.45 24.49
N LEU A 626 -10.38 35.81 23.66
CA LEU A 626 -9.01 35.29 23.71
C LEU A 626 -8.05 36.47 23.93
N THR A 627 -7.34 36.46 25.05
CA THR A 627 -6.44 37.55 25.46
C THR A 627 -4.98 37.27 25.11
N ARG A 628 -4.58 36.00 25.12
CA ARG A 628 -3.24 35.49 24.79
C ARG A 628 -3.12 35.04 23.34
N PHE A 629 -4.20 35.05 22.56
CA PHE A 629 -4.18 34.66 21.14
C PHE A 629 -4.77 35.77 20.27
N GLU A 630 -3.92 36.43 19.49
CA GLU A 630 -4.33 37.49 18.56
C GLU A 630 -4.59 36.92 17.17
N LYS A 631 -5.81 37.08 16.66
CA LYS A 631 -6.13 36.70 15.28
C LYS A 631 -5.44 37.64 14.29
N VAL A 632 -4.47 37.13 13.54
CA VAL A 632 -3.63 37.90 12.60
C VAL A 632 -3.99 37.68 11.13
N TYR A 633 -4.64 36.56 10.84
CA TYR A 633 -5.16 36.24 9.52
C TYR A 633 -6.49 35.49 9.67
N CYS A 634 -7.43 35.78 8.79
CA CYS A 634 -8.70 35.08 8.73
C CYS A 634 -9.16 35.09 7.27
N ASP A 635 -9.29 33.91 6.68
CA ASP A 635 -10.05 33.76 5.46
C ASP A 635 -11.51 33.53 5.88
N SER A 636 -12.41 34.42 5.45
CA SER A 636 -13.77 34.62 5.98
C SER A 636 -14.71 33.40 5.95
N GLN A 637 -14.23 32.21 5.52
CA GLN A 637 -15.05 31.02 5.40
C GLN A 637 -14.43 29.71 5.93
N TYR A 638 -13.10 29.58 6.09
CA TYR A 638 -12.51 28.25 6.38
C TYR A 638 -11.30 28.20 7.32
N ILE A 639 -10.45 29.23 7.39
CA ILE A 639 -9.16 29.19 8.12
C ILE A 639 -8.89 30.47 8.87
N ALA A 640 -8.30 30.34 10.06
CA ALA A 640 -7.74 31.45 10.82
C ALA A 640 -6.34 31.13 11.33
N ILE A 641 -5.54 32.18 11.54
CA ILE A 641 -4.22 32.11 12.15
C ILE A 641 -4.19 33.05 13.35
N TYR A 642 -3.76 32.51 14.49
CA TYR A 642 -3.63 33.23 15.75
C TYR A 642 -2.17 33.32 16.14
N ARG A 643 -1.67 34.51 16.50
CA ARG A 643 -0.36 34.71 17.09
C ARG A 643 -0.45 34.60 18.62
N ILE A 644 0.48 33.87 19.22
CA ILE A 644 0.56 33.72 20.69
C ILE A 644 1.21 34.95 21.32
N LYS A 645 0.59 35.48 22.38
CA LYS A 645 1.10 36.52 23.28
C LYS A 645 1.49 35.89 24.62
N TRP A 646 2.80 35.75 24.83
CA TRP A 646 3.40 35.15 26.03
C TRP A 646 3.20 35.96 27.31
#